data_AF-A0A2U3EIX8-F1
#
_entry.id   AF-A0A2U3EIX8-F1
#
_cell.length_a   1.000
_cell.length_b   1.000
_cell.length_c   1.000
_cell.angle_alpha   90.00
_cell.angle_beta   90.00
_cell.angle_gamma   90.00
#
_symmetry.space_group_name_H-M   'P 1'
#
loop_
_entity.id
_entity.type
_entity.pdbx_description
1 polymer ?
#
loop_
_entity_poly.entity_id
_entity_poly.type
_entity_poly.pdbx_seq_one_letter_code
_entity_poly.pdbx_strand_id
1 'polypeptide(L)'
;MWPPGALSDRGSVRTTTPRRRPSTAIAIHPPAADDDGQCPPRERSLLLRALLSRSSSGSSVSIPLSASLAITAAMDQADIPALLSRLGSDEDAVRKMAVFKLQNSINDPAFADVFISSGGLVVLRRLIMTSLGNTLAYTLQSLTRLLEVDMGWEIFETPTATDLVERIVELIVTNPLVNILRGAMAILVALVSHSQSSATANSPGSVPGTFGFRALRPAIAVYPQFFDLVVQQLQSADHALCGNALMLINALIRDALSSPAGDANGSANGAGGREDWAKLVKRLQDLGLIRAVYKLMQSSSLQDLAVPMLEFQSLSKLLIRKWREVKVDLDRPEHRRSLKSIHLTSAPERAAVNGTPKEENSETGKKKHNPEKWRRLGFETESPAQEFETAGYLGMMDLTDYVRRHDDAFQKLLLEQATRPASVRCPVARASLAVTMILYDHFEVDKTDLEDTKGYQGVEMKDQDKLFQPLLLQWSRLHAAGLQGFFRMWKSTAAEVDDFDKVAELTRILIEQVVSQSTRTKDILEVEDDMHEYDITRLRNLQLELLELAFEDTWGEHLYQVREVLKQEALQFVKEQRVRCLLQGSWFSRQTLNRDANGDGGNKTTTSWRFAKLSHNRRFLHYCDFEQQMAQDPGLDNLTEKIDLATISSVVSNVSAPNEDAKSTTSSSTVQKLSNNPKATTKITIFRYVEPSEATNGSEAKEQPMLTLWPMSHSLASEWLDGLLMLLNQAPITAETSKLINLVSDYGLKIRLLNVRMDSSFEGPPPGAGVVPSREGLDEDYFFEAFNSMGYSVLCDRLPSLDPEEGTSPTVAEDVEHLRRTSVLPELERRRKVIVMGHSYGGCVGPAAAKGLSSSERLADGKKGGVVGIVNLSAAIVAGGTSLLSIFPGGKIPAGLVTNKASGTFMVENTKGYYKGVSPAASDEAASRLRPHALSIFKTPVPAGAWADAAFDGRRAYIKTMADEAVGPEAQQAMLAASGVAWRVLELADAGHFPNMTHADQVARFVDELAMEWTDTVLTGALAGLDSALMGFTQVTKSPLVDL
;
A
#
# COMPACT_ATOMS: atom_id res chain seq x y z
N MET A 1 24.09 -25.30 -51.33
CA MET A 1 25.12 -24.37 -51.87
C MET A 1 25.14 -23.19 -50.90
N TRP A 2 26.01 -23.09 -49.89
CA TRP A 2 27.46 -23.42 -49.77
C TRP A 2 28.34 -22.47 -50.61
N PRO A 3 29.51 -22.02 -50.11
CA PRO A 3 29.72 -21.06 -49.00
C PRO A 3 30.74 -19.97 -49.48
N PRO A 4 31.87 -19.61 -48.82
CA PRO A 4 32.26 -19.35 -47.42
C PRO A 4 32.58 -17.83 -47.21
N GLY A 5 33.31 -17.23 -46.26
CA GLY A 5 34.31 -17.58 -45.23
C GLY A 5 35.34 -16.42 -45.19
N ALA A 6 35.50 -15.63 -44.11
CA ALA A 6 36.15 -15.92 -42.82
C ALA A 6 37.71 -15.88 -42.83
N LEU A 7 38.32 -14.88 -42.16
CA LEU A 7 39.38 -15.04 -41.12
C LEU A 7 40.19 -13.75 -40.77
N SER A 8 40.56 -13.63 -39.49
CA SER A 8 41.73 -12.92 -38.91
C SER A 8 41.86 -11.38 -38.99
N ASP A 9 42.59 -10.68 -38.12
CA ASP A 9 42.93 -10.85 -36.67
C ASP A 9 43.60 -9.54 -36.16
N ARG A 10 43.52 -9.23 -34.84
CA ARG A 10 44.23 -8.16 -34.06
C ARG A 10 44.10 -6.69 -34.47
N GLY A 11 44.08 -5.77 -33.47
CA GLY A 11 44.39 -4.35 -33.77
C GLY A 11 44.19 -3.26 -32.70
N SER A 12 44.91 -3.30 -31.57
CA SER A 12 45.38 -2.11 -30.79
C SER A 12 44.45 -0.88 -30.60
N VAL A 13 43.88 -0.72 -29.40
CA VAL A 13 43.34 0.56 -28.90
C VAL A 13 44.44 1.63 -28.76
N ARG A 14 44.23 2.85 -29.27
CA ARG A 14 44.94 4.04 -28.77
C ARG A 14 44.19 5.38 -28.94
N THR A 15 43.73 5.90 -27.79
CA THR A 15 43.45 7.29 -27.42
C THR A 15 43.67 8.42 -28.44
N THR A 16 42.64 9.24 -28.68
CA THR A 16 42.75 10.73 -28.62
C THR A 16 41.38 11.38 -28.37
N THR A 17 41.38 12.55 -27.73
CA THR A 17 40.18 13.34 -27.36
C THR A 17 39.55 14.06 -28.56
N PRO A 18 38.26 14.47 -28.45
CA PRO A 18 37.97 15.87 -28.77
C PRO A 18 37.08 16.63 -27.76
N ARG A 19 37.17 17.96 -27.90
CA ARG A 19 36.66 19.04 -27.04
C ARG A 19 35.13 19.16 -26.94
N ARG A 20 34.70 19.77 -25.81
CA ARG A 20 33.59 20.73 -25.62
C ARG A 20 32.56 20.89 -26.75
N ARG A 21 31.27 20.66 -26.45
CA ARG A 21 30.12 21.22 -27.20
C ARG A 21 29.82 22.67 -26.77
N PRO A 22 29.22 23.51 -27.63
CA PRO A 22 28.79 24.87 -27.29
C PRO A 22 27.38 24.90 -26.67
N SER A 23 27.04 26.04 -26.07
CA SER A 23 25.70 26.39 -25.60
C SER A 23 24.97 27.29 -26.59
N THR A 24 23.66 27.10 -26.74
CA THR A 24 22.74 28.06 -27.38
C THR A 24 21.44 28.08 -26.59
N ALA A 25 21.03 29.26 -26.12
CA ALA A 25 19.77 29.47 -25.42
C ALA A 25 18.65 29.88 -26.40
N ILE A 26 17.40 29.62 -26.02
CA ILE A 26 16.21 30.22 -26.62
C ILE A 26 15.39 30.80 -25.47
N ALA A 27 15.01 32.08 -25.58
CA ALA A 27 14.19 32.78 -24.60
C ALA A 27 12.71 32.73 -24.98
N ILE A 28 11.82 32.89 -24.01
CA ILE A 28 10.37 33.03 -24.22
C ILE A 28 9.89 34.32 -23.56
N HIS A 29 9.30 35.20 -24.38
CA HIS A 29 8.53 36.37 -23.97
C HIS A 29 7.39 36.59 -25.00
N PRO A 30 6.37 37.41 -24.71
CA PRO A 30 4.98 37.04 -25.00
C PRO A 30 4.31 37.84 -26.13
N PRO A 31 3.08 37.45 -26.51
CA PRO A 31 2.04 38.34 -27.03
C PRO A 31 0.95 38.63 -25.97
N ALA A 32 0.10 39.64 -26.22
CA ALA A 32 -0.99 40.08 -25.34
C ALA A 32 -2.14 40.73 -26.14
N ALA A 33 -3.27 41.00 -25.47
CA ALA A 33 -4.43 41.85 -25.87
C ALA A 33 -5.33 41.38 -27.03
N ASP A 34 -6.65 41.60 -27.09
CA ASP A 34 -7.80 41.94 -26.17
C ASP A 34 -9.09 41.52 -26.97
N ASP A 35 -10.40 41.60 -26.64
CA ASP A 35 -11.37 42.05 -25.59
C ASP A 35 -12.70 41.27 -25.88
N ASP A 36 -13.83 41.14 -25.16
CA ASP A 36 -14.44 41.50 -23.84
C ASP A 36 -15.25 40.23 -23.40
N GLY A 37 -15.89 40.21 -22.21
CA GLY A 37 -16.85 39.14 -21.90
C GLY A 37 -17.69 39.20 -20.61
N GLN A 38 -17.98 40.37 -20.03
CA GLN A 38 -19.06 40.59 -19.04
C GLN A 38 -19.04 39.92 -17.63
N CYS A 39 -19.09 40.78 -16.61
CA CYS A 39 -19.85 40.66 -15.34
C CYS A 39 -19.27 39.87 -14.12
N PRO A 40 -19.70 40.20 -12.87
CA PRO A 40 -18.74 40.39 -11.77
C PRO A 40 -18.93 39.52 -10.50
N PRO A 41 -17.92 39.45 -9.60
CA PRO A 41 -17.96 38.67 -8.36
C PRO A 41 -18.74 39.34 -7.21
N ARG A 42 -19.12 38.53 -6.22
CA ARG A 42 -19.84 38.94 -4.99
C ARG A 42 -19.10 38.51 -3.72
N GLU A 43 -19.35 39.26 -2.65
CA GLU A 43 -19.35 38.82 -1.24
C GLU A 43 -18.06 38.23 -0.63
N ARG A 44 -17.21 39.11 -0.08
CA ARG A 44 -16.57 38.89 1.24
C ARG A 44 -16.16 40.19 1.96
N SER A 45 -17.13 41.08 2.18
CA SER A 45 -16.99 42.25 3.05
C SER A 45 -18.35 42.71 3.59
N LEU A 46 -18.69 42.33 4.83
CA LEU A 46 -19.72 42.96 5.69
C LEU A 46 -19.89 42.16 7.01
N LEU A 47 -19.16 42.51 8.08
CA LEU A 47 -19.53 42.10 9.45
C LEU A 47 -18.85 42.93 10.58
N LEU A 48 -18.79 44.26 10.42
CA LEU A 48 -18.22 45.16 11.46
C LEU A 48 -19.04 46.45 11.69
N ARG A 49 -20.34 46.49 11.35
CA ARG A 49 -21.10 47.76 11.43
C ARG A 49 -22.62 47.66 11.67
N ALA A 50 -23.05 46.80 12.59
CA ALA A 50 -24.39 46.91 13.20
C ALA A 50 -24.41 46.30 14.62
N LEU A 51 -24.70 47.13 15.63
CA LEU A 51 -25.42 46.84 16.90
C LEU A 51 -25.13 47.90 17.98
N LEU A 52 -25.68 49.11 17.81
CA LEU A 52 -25.75 50.15 18.86
C LEU A 52 -27.13 50.83 18.88
N SER A 53 -28.19 50.07 19.17
CA SER A 53 -29.49 50.62 19.58
C SER A 53 -30.32 49.61 20.37
N ARG A 54 -31.02 50.12 21.39
CA ARG A 54 -31.93 49.42 22.34
C ARG A 54 -33.17 48.82 21.61
N SER A 55 -34.04 47.97 22.18
CA SER A 55 -34.38 47.77 23.60
C SER A 55 -35.08 46.43 23.93
N SER A 56 -35.12 46.09 25.24
CA SER A 56 -36.20 45.38 25.97
C SER A 56 -36.75 44.07 25.39
N SER A 57 -36.48 42.92 26.02
CA SER A 57 -37.16 42.48 27.25
C SER A 57 -36.36 41.34 27.93
N GLY A 58 -36.72 40.96 29.17
CA GLY A 58 -35.79 40.24 30.06
C GLY A 58 -36.22 38.84 30.51
N SER A 59 -35.20 38.03 30.82
CA SER A 59 -35.24 36.96 31.82
C SER A 59 -33.81 36.68 32.30
N SER A 60 -33.64 36.16 33.52
CA SER A 60 -32.37 36.19 34.26
C SER A 60 -31.74 34.80 34.45
N VAL A 61 -30.48 34.64 34.04
CA VAL A 61 -29.56 33.62 34.55
C VAL A 61 -28.19 34.26 34.75
N SER A 62 -27.53 33.97 35.87
CA SER A 62 -26.28 34.60 36.30
C SER A 62 -25.02 33.86 35.81
N ILE A 63 -24.03 34.62 35.33
CA ILE A 63 -22.65 34.15 35.10
C ILE A 63 -21.82 34.43 36.37
N PRO A 64 -21.01 33.49 36.88
CA PRO A 64 -20.29 33.67 38.15
C PRO A 64 -19.09 34.63 38.04
N LEU A 65 -19.03 35.58 38.97
CA LEU A 65 -17.86 36.45 39.21
C LEU A 65 -16.79 35.69 40.02
N SER A 66 -15.85 35.02 39.34
CA SER A 66 -14.61 34.54 39.97
C SER A 66 -13.47 34.31 38.97
N ALA A 67 -13.04 35.38 38.30
CA ALA A 67 -11.74 35.43 37.62
C ALA A 67 -10.93 36.63 38.16
N SER A 68 -10.03 36.37 39.11
CA SER A 68 -9.09 37.39 39.59
C SER A 68 -8.05 37.68 38.52
N LEU A 69 -8.33 38.67 37.68
CA LEU A 69 -7.35 39.20 36.74
C LEU A 69 -6.21 39.83 37.57
N ALA A 70 -5.07 39.14 37.66
CA ALA A 70 -3.87 39.67 38.28
C ALA A 70 -3.25 40.72 37.35
N ILE A 71 -3.78 41.95 37.41
CA ILE A 71 -3.27 43.10 36.66
C ILE A 71 -1.88 43.47 37.18
N THR A 72 -0.87 42.75 36.68
CA THR A 72 0.47 43.29 36.54
C THR A 72 0.40 44.30 35.40
N ALA A 73 0.42 45.59 35.74
CA ALA A 73 0.32 46.65 34.75
C ALA A 73 1.50 46.55 33.77
N ALA A 74 1.19 46.41 32.47
CA ALA A 74 2.16 46.67 31.42
C ALA A 74 2.63 48.13 31.56
N MET A 75 3.93 48.37 31.37
CA MET A 75 4.49 49.71 31.47
C MET A 75 4.24 50.47 30.17
N ASP A 76 3.57 51.62 30.25
CA ASP A 76 3.44 52.54 29.12
C ASP A 76 4.83 52.98 28.62
N GLN A 77 4.96 53.22 27.32
CA GLN A 77 6.20 53.68 26.69
C GLN A 77 6.77 54.97 27.34
N ALA A 78 5.92 55.78 27.97
CA ALA A 78 6.30 56.98 28.71
C ALA A 78 7.22 56.71 29.93
N ASP A 79 7.19 55.51 30.51
CA ASP A 79 8.02 55.16 31.67
C ASP A 79 9.47 54.76 31.29
N ILE A 80 9.77 54.53 30.01
CA ILE A 80 11.07 54.02 29.55
C ILE A 80 12.27 54.90 29.99
N PRO A 81 12.25 56.25 29.88
CA PRO A 81 13.33 57.10 30.38
C PRO A 81 13.51 57.00 31.90
N ALA A 82 12.43 56.85 32.66
CA ALA A 82 12.47 56.67 34.12
C ALA A 82 13.00 55.27 34.51
N LEU A 83 12.71 54.25 33.70
CA LEU A 83 13.29 52.91 33.84
C LEU A 83 14.80 52.93 33.56
N LEU A 84 15.25 53.57 32.47
CA LEU A 84 16.68 53.69 32.14
C LEU A 84 17.48 54.43 33.23
N SER A 85 16.91 55.49 33.81
CA SER A 85 17.48 56.18 34.97
C SER A 85 17.62 55.23 36.20
N ARG A 86 16.58 54.43 36.49
CA ARG A 86 16.61 53.45 37.59
C ARG A 86 17.58 52.28 37.35
N LEU A 87 17.75 51.84 36.10
CA LEU A 87 18.74 50.83 35.69
C LEU A 87 20.18 51.36 35.84
N GLY A 88 20.39 52.65 35.56
CA GLY A 88 21.66 53.34 35.73
C GLY A 88 22.00 53.72 37.18
N SER A 89 21.10 53.50 38.15
CA SER A 89 21.33 53.78 39.57
C SER A 89 22.44 52.91 40.16
N ASP A 90 23.21 53.46 41.10
CA ASP A 90 24.20 52.72 41.90
C ASP A 90 23.56 51.82 42.97
N GLU A 91 22.30 52.06 43.35
CA GLU A 91 21.60 51.28 44.36
C GLU A 91 21.07 49.94 43.78
N ASP A 92 21.68 48.82 44.17
CA ASP A 92 21.33 47.49 43.64
C ASP A 92 19.87 47.09 43.90
N ALA A 93 19.24 47.56 44.98
CA ALA A 93 17.81 47.30 45.23
C ALA A 93 16.89 47.95 44.16
N VAL A 94 17.16 49.20 43.79
CA VAL A 94 16.45 49.93 42.73
C VAL A 94 16.74 49.31 41.37
N ARG A 95 18.02 49.02 41.10
CA ARG A 95 18.50 48.37 39.88
C ARG A 95 17.83 47.00 39.68
N LYS A 96 17.87 46.11 40.68
CA LYS A 96 17.22 44.79 40.66
C LYS A 96 15.72 44.88 40.37
N MET A 97 15.02 45.83 40.98
CA MET A 97 13.59 46.06 40.72
C MET A 97 13.34 46.57 39.29
N ALA A 98 14.20 47.44 38.77
CA ALA A 98 14.10 47.95 37.40
C ALA A 98 14.36 46.85 36.35
N VAL A 99 15.40 46.03 36.52
CA VAL A 99 15.69 44.89 35.62
C VAL A 99 14.58 43.84 35.70
N PHE A 100 14.07 43.52 36.89
CA PHE A 100 12.96 42.57 37.04
C PHE A 100 11.67 43.03 36.33
N LYS A 101 11.39 44.34 36.30
CA LYS A 101 10.30 44.90 35.49
C LYS A 101 10.61 44.81 34.00
N LEU A 102 11.80 45.21 33.57
CA LEU A 102 12.25 45.14 32.18
C LEU A 102 12.08 43.74 31.60
N GLN A 103 12.50 42.70 32.32
CA GLN A 103 12.38 41.29 31.89
C GLN A 103 10.94 40.87 31.52
N ASN A 104 9.92 41.47 32.13
CA ASN A 104 8.52 41.16 31.86
C ASN A 104 7.91 42.04 30.75
N SER A 105 8.39 43.27 30.57
CA SER A 105 7.88 44.21 29.55
C SER A 105 8.60 44.12 28.20
N ILE A 106 9.84 43.61 28.15
CA ILE A 106 10.67 43.53 26.94
C ILE A 106 10.16 42.52 25.90
N ASN A 107 9.16 41.70 26.24
CA ASN A 107 8.50 40.78 25.30
C ASN A 107 7.58 41.50 24.29
N ASP A 108 7.23 42.77 24.52
CA ASP A 108 6.46 43.59 23.57
C ASP A 108 7.42 44.25 22.57
N PRO A 109 7.33 43.96 21.25
CA PRO A 109 8.18 44.58 20.23
C PRO A 109 8.10 46.12 20.22
N ALA A 110 6.93 46.70 20.51
CA ALA A 110 6.73 48.15 20.55
C ALA A 110 7.31 48.81 21.81
N PHE A 111 7.53 48.05 22.88
CA PHE A 111 8.32 48.48 24.04
C PHE A 111 9.83 48.31 23.76
N ALA A 112 10.21 47.19 23.16
CA ALA A 112 11.60 46.85 22.83
C ALA A 112 12.27 47.87 21.90
N ASP A 113 11.59 48.30 20.83
CA ASP A 113 12.09 49.30 19.88
C ASP A 113 12.35 50.67 20.54
N VAL A 114 11.40 51.16 21.35
CA VAL A 114 11.56 52.42 22.11
C VAL A 114 12.64 52.30 23.18
N PHE A 115 12.85 51.12 23.77
CA PHE A 115 13.93 50.85 24.71
C PHE A 115 15.32 50.83 24.03
N ILE A 116 15.43 50.23 22.83
CA ILE A 116 16.67 50.22 22.03
C ILE A 116 17.04 51.64 21.59
N SER A 117 16.11 52.35 20.94
CA SER A 117 16.33 53.72 20.45
C SER A 117 16.63 54.74 21.55
N SER A 118 16.17 54.48 22.79
CA SER A 118 16.54 55.24 23.99
C SER A 118 17.92 54.87 24.57
N GLY A 119 18.71 54.03 23.92
CA GLY A 119 20.05 53.63 24.34
C GLY A 119 20.11 52.47 25.34
N GLY A 120 19.02 51.73 25.53
CA GLY A 120 18.90 50.68 26.56
C GLY A 120 19.92 49.54 26.43
N LEU A 121 20.37 49.22 25.21
CA LEU A 121 21.43 48.23 24.96
C LEU A 121 22.74 48.57 25.67
N VAL A 122 23.12 49.85 25.72
CA VAL A 122 24.35 50.32 26.38
C VAL A 122 24.26 50.14 27.90
N VAL A 123 23.06 50.27 28.47
CA VAL A 123 22.80 50.04 29.89
C VAL A 123 22.81 48.54 30.21
N LEU A 124 22.12 47.70 29.43
CA LEU A 124 22.18 46.23 29.57
C LEU A 124 23.62 45.71 29.48
N ARG A 125 24.37 46.17 28.47
CA ARG A 125 25.79 45.83 28.29
C ARG A 125 26.62 46.18 29.53
N ARG A 126 26.47 47.40 30.07
CA ARG A 126 27.16 47.82 31.30
C ARG A 126 26.82 46.91 32.48
N LEU A 127 25.54 46.57 32.64
CA LEU A 127 25.08 45.69 33.72
C LEU A 127 25.63 44.26 33.61
N ILE A 128 25.77 43.69 32.40
CA ILE A 128 26.39 42.36 32.21
C ILE A 128 27.87 42.35 32.61
N MET A 129 28.60 43.44 32.35
CA MET A 129 30.01 43.56 32.72
C MET A 129 30.22 43.80 34.22
N THR A 130 29.33 44.53 34.91
CA THR A 130 29.58 45.00 36.30
C THR A 130 28.68 44.41 37.39
N SER A 131 27.54 43.80 37.07
CA SER A 131 26.61 43.27 38.08
C SER A 131 26.89 41.80 38.44
N LEU A 132 26.31 41.34 39.56
CA LEU A 132 26.48 39.99 40.09
C LEU A 132 25.12 39.43 40.56
N GLY A 133 25.04 38.11 40.72
CA GLY A 133 23.89 37.42 41.32
C GLY A 133 22.57 37.64 40.57
N ASN A 134 21.50 37.93 41.31
CA ASN A 134 20.14 38.02 40.76
C ASN A 134 19.97 39.18 39.76
N THR A 135 20.64 40.32 40.00
CA THR A 135 20.59 41.48 39.09
C THR A 135 21.19 41.13 37.73
N LEU A 136 22.30 40.36 37.71
CA LEU A 136 22.89 39.82 36.50
C LEU A 136 21.97 38.79 35.81
N ALA A 137 21.38 37.87 36.57
CA ALA A 137 20.46 36.85 36.03
C ALA A 137 19.26 37.47 35.28
N TYR A 138 18.59 38.45 35.89
CA TYR A 138 17.49 39.16 35.23
C TYR A 138 17.98 39.96 34.02
N THR A 139 19.19 40.54 34.06
CA THR A 139 19.76 41.31 32.94
C THR A 139 20.02 40.42 31.72
N LEU A 140 20.63 39.25 31.94
CA LEU A 140 20.85 38.24 30.90
C LEU A 140 19.51 37.73 30.33
N GLN A 141 18.51 37.49 31.19
CA GLN A 141 17.19 37.04 30.74
C GLN A 141 16.44 38.11 29.94
N SER A 142 16.57 39.40 30.28
CA SER A 142 16.08 40.51 29.46
C SER A 142 16.73 40.54 28.08
N LEU A 143 18.06 40.38 28.00
CA LEU A 143 18.76 40.31 26.71
C LEU A 143 18.36 39.07 25.92
N THR A 144 18.16 37.92 26.57
CA THR A 144 17.67 36.69 25.92
C THR A 144 16.31 36.92 25.26
N ARG A 145 15.34 37.52 25.97
CA ARG A 145 14.01 37.84 25.42
C ARG A 145 14.07 38.83 24.25
N LEU A 146 15.00 39.78 24.28
CA LEU A 146 15.17 40.74 23.19
C LEU A 146 15.65 40.04 21.89
N LEU A 147 16.58 39.10 22.03
CA LEU A 147 17.12 38.30 20.91
C LEU A 147 16.12 37.25 20.39
N GLU A 148 15.25 36.71 21.26
CA GLU A 148 14.12 35.83 20.86
C GLU A 148 13.09 36.54 19.97
N VAL A 149 13.02 37.88 20.05
CA VAL A 149 12.15 38.75 19.22
C VAL A 149 12.92 39.28 17.99
N ASP A 150 14.11 38.74 17.71
CA ASP A 150 15.04 39.16 16.64
C ASP A 150 15.51 40.64 16.73
N MET A 151 15.44 41.24 17.92
CA MET A 151 15.82 42.63 18.17
C MET A 151 17.12 42.76 18.97
N GLY A 152 17.76 43.94 18.89
CA GLY A 152 18.90 44.30 19.76
C GLY A 152 20.28 43.74 19.35
N TRP A 153 20.39 43.10 18.18
CA TRP A 153 21.62 42.50 17.64
C TRP A 153 22.81 43.45 17.56
N GLU A 154 22.58 44.77 17.43
CA GLU A 154 23.58 45.85 17.44
C GLU A 154 24.61 45.73 18.58
N ILE A 155 24.21 45.17 19.73
CA ILE A 155 25.09 44.96 20.88
C ILE A 155 26.33 44.11 20.55
N PHE A 156 26.21 43.20 19.57
CA PHE A 156 27.28 42.32 19.08
C PHE A 156 28.03 42.85 17.86
N GLU A 157 27.56 43.93 17.24
CA GLU A 157 28.25 44.60 16.12
C GLU A 157 29.23 45.69 16.59
N THR A 158 29.13 46.10 17.86
CA THR A 158 30.05 47.09 18.45
C THR A 158 31.49 46.57 18.56
N PRO A 159 32.53 47.43 18.43
CA PRO A 159 33.94 47.01 18.49
C PRO A 159 34.40 46.31 19.78
N THR A 160 33.60 46.39 20.84
CA THR A 160 33.84 45.75 22.15
C THR A 160 32.97 44.49 22.35
N ALA A 161 32.29 44.00 21.31
CA ALA A 161 31.49 42.77 21.38
C ALA A 161 32.29 41.54 21.82
N THR A 162 33.59 41.48 21.47
CA THR A 162 34.56 40.49 21.97
C THR A 162 34.51 40.36 23.49
N ASP A 163 34.57 41.48 24.19
CA ASP A 163 34.68 41.55 25.65
C ASP A 163 33.38 41.08 26.32
N LEU A 164 32.24 41.29 25.64
CA LEU A 164 30.93 40.82 26.08
C LEU A 164 30.79 39.30 25.90
N VAL A 165 31.24 38.76 24.77
CA VAL A 165 31.26 37.31 24.51
C VAL A 165 32.23 36.59 25.45
N GLU A 166 33.42 37.16 25.67
CA GLU A 166 34.41 36.66 26.64
C GLU A 166 33.84 36.65 28.06
N ARG A 167 33.17 37.74 28.49
CA ARG A 167 32.47 37.78 29.78
C ARG A 167 31.36 36.73 29.89
N ILE A 168 30.57 36.50 28.84
CA ILE A 168 29.50 35.48 28.87
C ILE A 168 30.09 34.06 28.96
N VAL A 169 31.21 33.78 28.28
CA VAL A 169 31.96 32.52 28.40
C VAL A 169 32.58 32.37 29.80
N GLU A 170 33.20 33.42 30.35
CA GLU A 170 33.71 33.45 31.72
C GLU A 170 32.60 33.13 32.73
N LEU A 171 31.41 33.75 32.59
CA LEU A 171 30.27 33.49 33.47
C LEU A 171 29.87 32.02 33.48
N ILE A 172 29.87 31.35 32.32
CA ILE A 172 29.57 29.91 32.20
C ILE A 172 30.63 29.04 32.89
N VAL A 173 31.89 29.48 32.91
CA VAL A 173 33.01 28.74 33.53
C VAL A 173 33.13 28.98 35.03
N THR A 174 32.75 30.17 35.52
CA THR A 174 33.05 30.63 36.89
C THR A 174 31.85 30.63 37.85
N ASN A 175 30.60 30.70 37.36
CA ASN A 175 29.43 30.91 38.22
C ASN A 175 28.60 29.62 38.42
N PRO A 176 28.35 29.17 39.67
CA PRO A 176 27.51 28.00 39.95
C PRO A 176 26.00 28.30 39.91
N LEU A 177 25.59 29.55 39.63
CA LEU A 177 24.19 29.97 39.71
C LEU A 177 23.43 29.63 38.42
N VAL A 178 22.63 28.55 38.47
CA VAL A 178 21.77 28.03 37.39
C VAL A 178 21.04 29.13 36.60
N ASN A 179 20.43 30.12 37.27
CA ASN A 179 19.70 31.20 36.58
C ASN A 179 20.60 32.10 35.72
N ILE A 180 21.88 32.27 36.07
CA ILE A 180 22.87 32.99 35.26
C ILE A 180 23.28 32.10 34.08
N LEU A 181 23.56 30.80 34.34
CA LEU A 181 23.96 29.84 33.32
C LEU A 181 22.90 29.65 32.22
N ARG A 182 21.62 29.52 32.59
CA ARG A 182 20.50 29.42 31.63
C ARG A 182 20.48 30.58 30.64
N GLY A 183 20.51 31.82 31.13
CA GLY A 183 20.50 33.03 30.30
C GLY A 183 21.78 33.21 29.48
N ALA A 184 22.94 32.98 30.09
CA ALA A 184 24.23 33.04 29.40
C ALA A 184 24.29 32.04 28.23
N MET A 185 23.88 30.79 28.44
CA MET A 185 23.82 29.77 27.39
C MET A 185 22.82 30.14 26.28
N ALA A 186 21.63 30.63 26.62
CA ALA A 186 20.62 31.03 25.64
C ALA A 186 21.09 32.19 24.74
N ILE A 187 21.84 33.16 25.29
CA ILE A 187 22.47 34.23 24.50
C ILE A 187 23.51 33.64 23.52
N LEU A 188 24.31 32.65 23.95
CA LEU A 188 25.26 31.99 23.04
C LEU A 188 24.56 31.13 21.97
N VAL A 189 23.44 30.47 22.28
CA VAL A 189 22.59 29.77 21.30
C VAL A 189 22.13 30.76 20.22
N ALA A 190 21.61 31.91 20.62
CA ALA A 190 21.15 32.95 19.72
C ALA A 190 22.30 33.47 18.84
N LEU A 191 23.44 33.82 19.44
CA LEU A 191 24.63 34.35 18.73
C LEU A 191 25.20 33.37 17.67
N VAL A 192 25.20 32.07 17.96
CA VAL A 192 25.64 31.04 17.00
C VAL A 192 24.60 30.80 15.91
N SER A 193 23.30 30.83 16.26
CA SER A 193 22.21 30.55 15.32
C SER A 193 21.95 31.69 14.33
N HIS A 194 22.13 32.95 14.74
CA HIS A 194 21.90 34.14 13.91
C HIS A 194 22.77 34.19 12.64
N SER A 195 23.94 33.53 12.70
CA SER A 195 24.82 33.18 11.56
C SER A 195 24.06 32.66 10.34
N GLN A 196 22.95 31.94 10.56
CA GLN A 196 22.19 31.24 9.52
C GLN A 196 21.04 32.10 8.96
N SER A 197 20.43 32.98 9.76
CA SER A 197 19.37 33.89 9.30
C SER A 197 19.91 34.96 8.34
N SER A 198 21.11 35.48 8.65
CA SER A 198 21.77 36.54 7.87
C SER A 198 22.26 36.10 6.48
N ALA A 199 22.30 34.80 6.18
CA ALA A 199 22.78 34.24 4.90
C ALA A 199 21.98 34.68 3.66
N THR A 200 20.82 35.33 3.86
CA THR A 200 20.00 35.93 2.79
C THR A 200 20.36 37.39 2.47
N ALA A 201 21.18 38.06 3.29
CA ALA A 201 21.46 39.48 3.22
C ALA A 201 22.92 39.78 2.81
N ASN A 202 23.17 39.92 1.51
CA ASN A 202 24.44 40.44 0.96
C ASN A 202 24.61 41.96 1.20
N SER A 203 24.64 42.37 2.47
CA SER A 203 24.81 43.76 2.89
C SER A 203 26.31 44.15 2.92
N PRO A 204 26.76 45.10 2.08
CA PRO A 204 28.17 45.51 2.00
C PRO A 204 28.56 46.38 3.20
N GLY A 205 28.86 45.73 4.33
CA GLY A 205 29.27 46.41 5.57
C GLY A 205 29.51 45.50 6.79
N SER A 206 29.00 44.25 6.77
CA SER A 206 29.21 43.32 7.90
C SER A 206 30.69 42.97 8.11
N VAL A 207 31.14 43.00 9.37
CA VAL A 207 32.52 42.70 9.75
C VAL A 207 32.73 41.17 9.80
N PRO A 208 33.65 40.58 9.02
CA PRO A 208 33.79 39.13 8.95
C PRO A 208 34.21 38.48 10.29
N GLY A 209 33.25 37.88 11.00
CA GLY A 209 33.50 37.07 12.20
C GLY A 209 32.74 37.47 13.48
N THR A 210 31.80 38.43 13.41
CA THR A 210 30.96 38.86 14.55
C THR A 210 29.97 37.78 15.05
N PHE A 211 29.59 36.83 14.21
CA PHE A 211 28.57 35.81 14.52
C PHE A 211 29.05 34.37 14.24
N GLY A 212 28.25 33.37 14.66
CA GLY A 212 28.56 31.95 14.50
C GLY A 212 29.66 31.43 15.45
N PHE A 213 30.12 30.20 15.24
CA PHE A 213 31.17 29.59 16.08
C PHE A 213 32.49 30.38 16.02
N ARG A 214 32.73 31.13 14.94
CA ARG A 214 33.95 31.95 14.77
C ARG A 214 34.06 33.05 15.84
N ALA A 215 32.95 33.68 16.23
CA ALA A 215 32.90 34.70 17.29
C ALA A 215 33.29 34.14 18.67
N LEU A 216 33.02 32.86 18.94
CA LEU A 216 33.35 32.19 20.20
C LEU A 216 34.80 31.71 20.30
N ARG A 217 35.52 31.55 19.18
CA ARG A 217 36.88 31.00 19.18
C ARG A 217 37.88 31.75 20.09
N PRO A 218 37.91 33.11 20.14
CA PRO A 218 38.82 33.83 21.03
C PRO A 218 38.54 33.54 22.51
N ALA A 219 37.28 33.66 22.94
CA ALA A 219 36.87 33.42 24.32
C ALA A 219 37.13 31.97 24.76
N ILE A 220 36.86 30.99 23.89
CA ILE A 220 37.13 29.56 24.16
C ILE A 220 38.64 29.26 24.22
N ALA A 221 39.49 30.05 23.56
CA ALA A 221 40.94 29.93 23.68
C ALA A 221 41.48 30.45 25.03
N VAL A 222 40.84 31.47 25.61
CA VAL A 222 41.11 31.95 26.98
C VAL A 222 40.57 30.96 28.02
N TYR A 223 39.37 30.42 27.80
CA TYR A 223 38.66 29.52 28.72
C TYR A 223 38.51 28.09 28.15
N PRO A 224 39.60 27.30 28.09
CA PRO A 224 39.57 25.97 27.46
C PRO A 224 38.62 24.98 28.12
N GLN A 225 38.27 25.17 29.40
CA GLN A 225 37.34 24.32 30.17
C GLN A 225 35.87 24.47 29.76
N PHE A 226 35.54 25.43 28.88
CA PHE A 226 34.17 25.74 28.46
C PHE A 226 33.38 24.51 27.98
N PHE A 227 33.94 23.71 27.06
CA PHE A 227 33.26 22.52 26.55
C PHE A 227 33.05 21.45 27.63
N ASP A 228 34.02 21.29 28.51
CA ASP A 228 34.02 20.28 29.57
C ASP A 228 32.85 20.57 30.54
N LEU A 229 32.66 21.84 30.91
CA LEU A 229 31.56 22.31 31.75
C LEU A 229 30.21 22.30 31.04
N VAL A 230 30.13 22.66 29.76
CA VAL A 230 28.87 22.58 28.97
C VAL A 230 28.38 21.13 28.86
N VAL A 231 29.29 20.17 28.60
CA VAL A 231 28.95 18.74 28.59
C VAL A 231 28.61 18.23 30.00
N GLN A 232 29.22 18.78 31.06
CA GLN A 232 28.83 18.47 32.44
C GLN A 232 27.41 18.96 32.79
N GLN A 233 26.95 20.10 32.26
CA GLN A 233 25.59 20.58 32.54
C GLN A 233 24.48 19.67 31.98
N LEU A 234 24.77 18.84 30.97
CA LEU A 234 23.85 17.79 30.48
C LEU A 234 23.57 16.69 31.53
N GLN A 235 24.33 16.66 32.63
CA GLN A 235 24.14 15.74 33.76
C GLN A 235 23.52 16.47 34.98
N SER A 236 23.09 17.72 34.81
CA SER A 236 22.43 18.47 35.88
C SER A 236 20.99 18.00 36.10
N ALA A 237 20.45 18.24 37.30
CA ALA A 237 19.06 17.93 37.64
C ALA A 237 18.05 18.98 37.13
N ASP A 238 18.49 19.92 36.29
CA ASP A 238 17.67 21.00 35.75
C ASP A 238 17.47 20.86 34.23
N HIS A 239 16.29 20.41 33.82
CA HIS A 239 15.98 20.20 32.40
C HIS A 239 16.12 21.48 31.57
N ALA A 240 15.83 22.67 32.13
CA ALA A 240 15.97 23.92 31.38
C ALA A 240 17.44 24.27 31.11
N LEU A 241 18.35 23.95 32.04
CA LEU A 241 19.79 24.11 31.83
C LEU A 241 20.34 23.04 30.87
N CYS A 242 19.90 21.78 31.00
CA CYS A 242 20.23 20.71 30.06
C CYS A 242 19.78 21.03 28.62
N GLY A 243 18.57 21.59 28.46
CA GLY A 243 18.02 22.03 27.18
C GLY A 243 18.87 23.11 26.54
N ASN A 244 19.16 24.19 27.27
CA ASN A 244 20.00 25.29 26.77
C ASN A 244 21.44 24.83 26.44
N ALA A 245 22.01 23.92 27.23
CA ALA A 245 23.33 23.33 26.96
C ALA A 245 23.30 22.46 25.69
N LEU A 246 22.25 21.66 25.47
CA LEU A 246 22.12 20.83 24.27
C LEU A 246 21.82 21.67 23.02
N MET A 247 20.97 22.69 23.11
CA MET A 247 20.76 23.65 22.01
C MET A 247 22.06 24.39 21.63
N LEU A 248 22.91 24.70 22.60
CA LEU A 248 24.21 25.34 22.32
C LEU A 248 25.14 24.38 21.57
N ILE A 249 25.18 23.11 21.98
CA ILE A 249 25.91 22.05 21.26
C ILE A 249 25.35 21.84 19.85
N ASN A 250 24.03 21.82 19.69
CA ASN A 250 23.36 21.69 18.40
C ASN A 250 23.71 22.85 17.46
N ALA A 251 23.60 24.09 17.93
CA ALA A 251 23.94 25.28 17.17
C ALA A 251 25.43 25.28 16.76
N LEU A 252 26.33 24.90 17.66
CA LEU A 252 27.78 24.77 17.38
C LEU A 252 28.08 23.70 16.33
N ILE A 253 27.40 22.55 16.38
CA ILE A 253 27.52 21.49 15.35
C ILE A 253 26.93 21.99 14.02
N ARG A 254 25.74 22.60 14.03
CA ARG A 254 25.03 23.10 12.85
C ARG A 254 25.86 24.18 12.11
N ASP A 255 26.39 25.19 12.81
CA ASP A 255 27.27 26.22 12.22
C ASP A 255 28.59 25.64 11.68
N ALA A 256 29.18 24.66 12.39
CA ALA A 256 30.40 23.99 11.92
C ALA A 256 30.18 23.11 10.68
N LEU A 257 28.97 22.58 10.46
CA LEU A 257 28.59 21.81 9.26
C LEU A 257 28.12 22.71 8.10
N SER A 258 27.50 23.86 8.40
CA SER A 258 27.05 24.84 7.41
C SER A 258 28.16 25.77 6.91
N SER A 259 29.28 25.90 7.62
CA SER A 259 30.42 26.71 7.15
C SER A 259 30.93 26.17 5.80
N PRO A 260 30.91 26.97 4.72
CA PRO A 260 31.22 26.46 3.39
C PRO A 260 32.66 25.94 3.30
N ALA A 261 32.83 24.81 2.62
CA ALA A 261 34.14 24.33 2.21
C ALA A 261 34.78 25.41 1.32
N GLY A 262 35.89 25.99 1.80
CA GLY A 262 36.38 27.29 1.34
C GLY A 262 36.65 27.39 -0.16
N ASP A 263 36.51 28.61 -0.68
CA ASP A 263 36.58 28.95 -2.11
C ASP A 263 37.75 28.28 -2.85
N ALA A 264 37.49 27.87 -4.09
CA ALA A 264 38.44 27.18 -4.96
C ALA A 264 39.58 28.08 -5.50
N ASN A 265 39.97 29.13 -4.76
CA ASN A 265 40.97 30.13 -5.14
C ASN A 265 42.25 30.06 -4.29
N GLY A 266 43.13 29.13 -4.65
CA GLY A 266 44.57 29.42 -4.78
C GLY A 266 45.43 29.68 -3.53
N SER A 267 44.91 29.60 -2.30
CA SER A 267 45.74 29.75 -1.08
C SER A 267 46.12 28.39 -0.49
N ALA A 268 47.42 28.12 -0.39
CA ALA A 268 47.98 26.82 0.00
C ALA A 268 47.73 26.39 1.47
N ASN A 269 47.10 27.24 2.27
CA ASN A 269 46.67 26.92 3.65
C ASN A 269 45.20 26.47 3.77
N GLY A 270 44.47 26.34 2.65
CA GLY A 270 43.02 26.09 2.59
C GLY A 270 42.47 24.75 3.13
N ALA A 271 43.25 23.98 3.89
CA ALA A 271 42.80 22.68 4.43
C ALA A 271 41.83 22.80 5.64
N GLY A 272 41.91 23.90 6.40
CA GLY A 272 41.33 23.99 7.75
C GLY A 272 39.82 23.76 7.86
N GLY A 273 39.01 24.26 6.91
CA GLY A 273 37.54 24.25 7.02
C GLY A 273 36.94 22.84 7.17
N ARG A 274 37.52 21.83 6.51
CA ARG A 274 37.05 20.43 6.62
C ARG A 274 37.57 19.71 7.86
N GLU A 275 38.63 20.21 8.49
CA GLU A 275 39.20 19.63 9.70
C GLU A 275 38.58 20.20 10.98
N ASP A 276 38.12 21.45 10.97
CA ASP A 276 37.65 22.15 12.17
C ASP A 276 36.39 21.51 12.78
N TRP A 277 35.39 21.14 11.97
CA TRP A 277 34.19 20.46 12.48
C TRP A 277 34.50 19.04 12.97
N ALA A 278 35.38 18.31 12.26
CA ALA A 278 35.81 16.98 12.66
C ALA A 278 36.56 17.00 14.01
N LYS A 279 37.43 17.99 14.23
CA LYS A 279 38.12 18.22 15.51
C LYS A 279 37.14 18.60 16.63
N LEU A 280 36.15 19.46 16.35
CA LEU A 280 35.11 19.86 17.30
C LEU A 280 34.25 18.66 17.73
N VAL A 281 33.68 17.93 16.77
CA VAL A 281 32.86 16.75 17.02
C VAL A 281 33.65 15.69 17.79
N LYS A 282 34.90 15.42 17.40
CA LYS A 282 35.75 14.49 18.14
C LYS A 282 35.99 14.97 19.58
N ARG A 283 36.32 16.25 19.80
CA ARG A 283 36.52 16.78 21.17
C ARG A 283 35.26 16.59 22.03
N LEU A 284 34.07 16.83 21.48
CA LEU A 284 32.80 16.61 22.18
C LEU A 284 32.55 15.10 22.47
N GLN A 285 32.92 14.22 21.55
CA GLN A 285 32.87 12.76 21.75
C GLN A 285 33.85 12.28 22.83
N ASP A 286 35.09 12.76 22.81
CA ASP A 286 36.14 12.45 23.80
C ASP A 286 35.72 12.91 25.22
N LEU A 287 34.93 14.00 25.33
CA LEU A 287 34.29 14.47 26.59
C LEU A 287 33.03 13.68 26.99
N GLY A 288 32.59 12.71 26.19
CA GLY A 288 31.48 11.82 26.52
C GLY A 288 30.08 12.33 26.15
N LEU A 289 29.96 13.36 25.30
CA LEU A 289 28.67 13.93 24.87
C LEU A 289 27.65 12.86 24.45
N ILE A 290 28.05 11.93 23.59
CA ILE A 290 27.20 10.83 23.09
C ILE A 290 26.61 10.01 24.24
N ARG A 291 27.41 9.73 25.29
CA ARG A 291 26.96 8.98 26.47
C ARG A 291 26.00 9.79 27.35
N ALA A 292 26.18 11.11 27.42
CA ALA A 292 25.27 11.99 28.15
C ALA A 292 23.89 12.05 27.45
N VAL A 293 23.85 12.34 26.14
CA VAL A 293 22.58 12.45 25.41
C VAL A 293 21.87 11.10 25.28
N TYR A 294 22.60 9.98 25.09
CA TYR A 294 22.01 8.64 25.14
C TYR A 294 21.24 8.37 26.44
N LYS A 295 21.83 8.73 27.60
CA LYS A 295 21.14 8.61 28.90
C LYS A 295 19.95 9.56 29.06
N LEU A 296 20.02 10.76 28.49
CA LEU A 296 18.88 11.68 28.47
C LEU A 296 17.74 11.11 27.60
N MET A 297 18.03 10.53 26.43
CA MET A 297 17.03 9.89 25.56
C MET A 297 16.35 8.68 26.22
N GLN A 298 17.03 8.02 27.15
CA GLN A 298 16.46 6.94 27.97
C GLN A 298 15.73 7.42 29.24
N SER A 299 15.73 8.73 29.56
CA SER A 299 15.08 9.25 30.77
C SER A 299 13.55 9.21 30.68
N SER A 300 12.89 9.50 31.81
CA SER A 300 11.44 9.71 31.90
C SER A 300 11.03 11.19 31.77
N SER A 301 11.97 12.13 31.70
CA SER A 301 11.73 13.58 31.71
C SER A 301 11.86 14.25 30.33
N LEU A 302 11.46 13.52 29.27
CA LEU A 302 11.60 13.95 27.88
C LEU A 302 10.81 15.20 27.48
N GLN A 303 9.71 15.54 28.16
CA GLN A 303 8.78 16.59 27.72
C GLN A 303 9.44 17.98 27.60
N ASP A 304 10.27 18.36 28.57
CA ASP A 304 10.99 19.65 28.58
C ASP A 304 12.18 19.69 27.59
N LEU A 305 12.63 18.53 27.11
CA LEU A 305 13.89 18.36 26.37
C LEU A 305 13.70 17.84 24.93
N ALA A 306 12.47 17.54 24.52
CA ALA A 306 12.19 16.80 23.30
C ALA A 306 12.74 17.48 22.04
N VAL A 307 12.55 18.80 21.90
CA VAL A 307 13.00 19.55 20.71
C VAL A 307 14.54 19.58 20.59
N PRO A 308 15.32 19.99 21.62
CA PRO A 308 16.78 19.89 21.60
C PRO A 308 17.32 18.47 21.31
N MET A 309 16.61 17.43 21.76
CA MET A 309 17.05 16.04 21.58
C MET A 309 16.71 15.47 20.19
N LEU A 310 15.56 15.82 19.61
CA LEU A 310 15.23 15.50 18.22
C LEU A 310 16.15 16.25 17.24
N GLU A 311 16.50 17.49 17.54
CA GLU A 311 17.53 18.23 16.80
C GLU A 311 18.92 17.55 16.91
N PHE A 312 19.33 17.11 18.10
CA PHE A 312 20.60 16.39 18.23
C PHE A 312 20.59 15.06 17.44
N GLN A 313 19.44 14.39 17.36
CA GLN A 313 19.25 13.18 16.56
C GLN A 313 19.35 13.47 15.05
N SER A 314 18.71 14.52 14.53
CA SER A 314 18.81 14.87 13.10
C SER A 314 20.20 15.39 12.73
N LEU A 315 20.85 16.19 13.59
CA LEU A 315 22.26 16.57 13.43
C LEU A 315 23.21 15.37 13.49
N SER A 316 22.90 14.34 14.30
CA SER A 316 23.66 13.09 14.32
C SER A 316 23.52 12.32 13.00
N LYS A 317 22.32 12.25 12.40
CA LYS A 317 22.14 11.68 11.05
C LYS A 317 22.90 12.50 10.01
N LEU A 318 22.80 13.84 10.03
CA LEU A 318 23.55 14.72 9.12
C LEU A 318 25.08 14.57 9.27
N LEU A 319 25.60 14.34 10.48
CA LEU A 319 27.02 14.02 10.70
C LEU A 319 27.42 12.71 10.00
N ILE A 320 26.61 11.66 10.13
CA ILE A 320 26.84 10.35 9.48
C ILE A 320 26.82 10.51 7.94
N ARG A 321 25.84 11.25 7.40
CA ARG A 321 25.78 11.66 5.97
C ARG A 321 27.06 12.38 5.53
N LYS A 322 27.52 13.36 6.30
CA LYS A 322 28.75 14.12 6.01
C LYS A 322 30.02 13.26 6.10
N TRP A 323 30.06 12.22 6.94
CA TRP A 323 31.16 11.25 6.95
C TRP A 323 31.13 10.29 5.73
N ARG A 324 29.95 9.92 5.22
CA ARG A 324 29.81 9.17 3.95
C ARG A 324 30.22 10.04 2.74
N GLU A 325 29.89 11.33 2.72
CA GLU A 325 30.34 12.29 1.69
C GLU A 325 31.87 12.53 1.67
N VAL A 326 32.62 12.05 2.67
CA VAL A 326 34.10 12.11 2.66
C VAL A 326 34.67 10.94 1.85
N LYS A 327 35.00 11.20 0.58
CA LYS A 327 35.74 10.24 -0.27
C LYS A 327 37.09 9.86 0.35
N VAL A 328 37.46 8.58 0.22
CA VAL A 328 38.70 8.01 0.75
C VAL A 328 39.89 8.35 -0.15
N ASP A 329 40.53 9.47 0.18
CA ASP A 329 41.80 9.93 -0.39
C ASP A 329 42.99 9.34 0.40
N LEU A 330 44.04 8.87 -0.30
CA LEU A 330 45.22 8.19 0.27
C LEU A 330 46.36 9.13 0.68
N ASP A 331 46.39 10.35 0.17
CA ASP A 331 47.39 11.36 0.54
C ASP A 331 47.09 11.97 1.91
N ARG A 332 45.83 11.89 2.36
CA ARG A 332 45.40 12.28 3.71
C ARG A 332 46.08 11.45 4.79
N PRO A 333 46.77 12.08 5.76
CA PRO A 333 47.52 11.36 6.78
C PRO A 333 46.63 10.60 7.76
N GLU A 334 45.34 10.93 7.86
CA GLU A 334 44.37 10.25 8.74
C GLU A 334 43.86 8.96 8.11
N HIS A 335 43.34 9.03 6.89
CA HIS A 335 42.89 7.87 6.11
C HIS A 335 44.02 6.84 5.97
N ARG A 336 45.23 7.30 5.65
CA ARG A 336 46.44 6.47 5.60
C ARG A 336 46.84 5.86 6.94
N ARG A 337 46.55 6.52 8.07
CA ARG A 337 46.72 5.95 9.43
C ARG A 337 45.69 4.86 9.70
N SER A 338 44.42 5.05 9.35
CA SER A 338 43.34 4.06 9.49
C SER A 338 43.61 2.79 8.67
N LEU A 339 43.92 2.94 7.37
CA LEU A 339 44.33 1.82 6.50
C LEU A 339 45.58 1.08 7.01
N LYS A 340 46.57 1.80 7.56
CA LYS A 340 47.75 1.19 8.19
C LYS A 340 47.38 0.45 9.47
N SER A 341 46.41 0.95 10.25
CA SER A 341 45.88 0.30 11.46
C SER A 341 45.29 -1.08 11.11
N ILE A 342 44.32 -1.13 10.18
CA ILE A 342 43.66 -2.37 9.75
C ILE A 342 44.70 -3.40 9.27
N HIS A 343 45.62 -2.97 8.40
CA HIS A 343 46.64 -3.87 7.85
C HIS A 343 47.62 -4.39 8.93
N LEU A 344 48.03 -3.55 9.89
CA LEU A 344 48.94 -3.98 10.96
C LEU A 344 48.27 -4.99 11.90
N THR A 345 47.03 -4.72 12.32
CA THR A 345 46.25 -5.64 13.17
C THR A 345 45.96 -6.97 12.46
N SER A 346 45.92 -7.00 11.13
CA SER A 346 45.75 -8.23 10.35
C SER A 346 46.96 -9.19 10.36
N ALA A 347 48.04 -8.89 11.09
CA ALA A 347 49.18 -9.77 11.35
C ALA A 347 49.70 -10.56 10.12
N PRO A 348 50.25 -9.88 9.09
CA PRO A 348 50.61 -10.53 7.81
C PRO A 348 51.76 -11.54 7.89
N GLU A 349 52.61 -11.51 8.93
CA GLU A 349 53.82 -12.35 9.04
C GLU A 349 53.90 -13.04 10.41
N ARG A 350 53.22 -14.19 10.57
CA ARG A 350 53.37 -15.07 11.76
C ARG A 350 53.52 -16.57 11.44
N ALA A 351 53.82 -16.90 10.18
CA ALA A 351 53.89 -18.28 9.66
C ALA A 351 55.28 -18.64 9.11
N ALA A 352 56.32 -18.60 9.96
CA ALA A 352 57.67 -19.10 9.64
C ALA A 352 58.53 -19.49 10.86
N VAL A 353 57.93 -19.79 12.03
CA VAL A 353 58.70 -20.23 13.21
C VAL A 353 59.02 -21.73 13.10
N ASN A 354 59.96 -22.06 12.21
CA ASN A 354 60.87 -23.22 12.24
C ASN A 354 61.67 -23.29 10.93
N GLY A 355 62.81 -22.62 10.90
CA GLY A 355 63.74 -22.61 9.77
C GLY A 355 64.95 -21.74 10.08
N THR A 356 66.16 -22.29 10.01
CA THR A 356 67.41 -21.62 10.39
C THR A 356 67.65 -20.33 9.60
N PRO A 357 68.15 -19.25 10.24
CA PRO A 357 68.59 -18.07 9.49
C PRO A 357 69.81 -18.42 8.65
N LYS A 358 69.70 -18.25 7.33
CA LYS A 358 70.86 -18.03 6.46
C LYS A 358 70.96 -16.54 6.18
N GLU A 359 72.11 -15.98 6.50
CA GLU A 359 72.47 -14.63 6.07
C GLU A 359 72.83 -14.65 4.58
N GLU A 360 72.13 -13.85 3.77
CA GLU A 360 72.66 -13.38 2.48
C GLU A 360 72.42 -11.88 2.38
N ASN A 361 73.51 -11.13 2.17
CA ASN A 361 73.47 -9.68 2.06
C ASN A 361 72.85 -9.24 0.73
N SER A 362 71.85 -8.37 0.80
CA SER A 362 71.51 -7.47 -0.31
C SER A 362 71.00 -6.13 0.24
N GLU A 363 71.62 -5.03 -0.20
CA GLU A 363 71.33 -3.69 0.29
C GLU A 363 70.06 -3.10 -0.34
N THR A 364 69.60 -1.95 0.16
CA THR A 364 68.45 -1.15 -0.35
C THR A 364 67.06 -1.80 -0.19
N GLY A 365 66.70 -2.16 1.05
CA GLY A 365 65.43 -2.78 1.41
C GLY A 365 64.16 -1.96 1.11
N LYS A 366 63.65 -2.02 -0.12
CA LYS A 366 62.21 -1.80 -0.41
C LYS A 366 61.44 -3.01 0.10
N LYS A 367 60.57 -2.82 1.10
CA LYS A 367 59.78 -3.90 1.71
C LYS A 367 58.99 -4.67 0.65
N LYS A 368 59.10 -6.01 0.67
CA LYS A 368 58.35 -6.93 -0.19
C LYS A 368 56.86 -6.58 -0.15
N HIS A 369 56.30 -6.15 -1.28
CA HIS A 369 54.86 -5.92 -1.38
C HIS A 369 54.17 -7.29 -1.50
N ASN A 370 53.32 -7.63 -0.54
CA ASN A 370 52.43 -8.79 -0.71
C ASN A 370 51.45 -8.47 -1.85
N PRO A 371 51.32 -9.30 -2.90
CA PRO A 371 50.43 -9.03 -4.03
C PRO A 371 48.93 -9.13 -3.69
N GLU A 372 48.56 -9.79 -2.58
CA GLU A 372 47.18 -9.97 -2.13
C GLU A 372 46.92 -9.29 -0.78
N LYS A 373 47.43 -8.06 -0.62
CA LYS A 373 47.44 -7.36 0.66
C LYS A 373 46.02 -7.04 1.15
N TRP A 374 45.14 -6.61 0.25
CA TRP A 374 43.76 -6.21 0.55
C TRP A 374 42.77 -7.33 0.23
N ARG A 375 43.01 -8.14 -0.80
CA ARG A 375 42.20 -9.33 -1.12
C ARG A 375 42.14 -10.34 0.03
N ARG A 376 43.23 -10.52 0.78
CA ARG A 376 43.25 -11.33 2.02
C ARG A 376 42.30 -10.82 3.11
N LEU A 377 41.88 -9.54 3.06
CA LEU A 377 40.96 -8.92 4.00
C LEU A 377 39.50 -8.90 3.49
N GLY A 378 39.23 -9.47 2.31
CA GLY A 378 37.90 -9.46 1.71
C GLY A 378 37.54 -8.14 1.00
N PHE A 379 38.53 -7.43 0.48
CA PHE A 379 38.35 -6.47 -0.61
C PHE A 379 38.41 -7.22 -1.96
N GLU A 380 37.68 -6.76 -2.96
CA GLU A 380 37.64 -7.34 -4.32
C GLU A 380 38.89 -6.94 -5.13
N THR A 381 39.40 -5.74 -4.87
CA THR A 381 40.56 -5.12 -5.53
C THR A 381 41.73 -4.95 -4.57
N GLU A 382 42.91 -4.64 -5.10
CA GLU A 382 44.04 -4.12 -4.30
C GLU A 382 44.02 -2.58 -4.16
N SER A 383 42.89 -1.95 -4.53
CA SER A 383 42.67 -0.50 -4.51
C SER A 383 41.51 -0.16 -3.56
N PRO A 384 41.68 -0.31 -2.24
CA PRO A 384 40.58 -0.20 -1.27
C PRO A 384 39.85 1.15 -1.31
N ALA A 385 40.53 2.22 -1.75
CA ALA A 385 39.94 3.55 -1.93
C ALA A 385 38.74 3.58 -2.90
N GLN A 386 38.65 2.64 -3.85
CA GLN A 386 37.50 2.51 -4.76
C GLN A 386 36.32 1.80 -4.07
N GLU A 387 36.57 0.76 -3.28
CA GLU A 387 35.51 0.03 -2.56
C GLU A 387 34.91 0.84 -1.40
N PHE A 388 35.66 1.81 -0.85
CA PHE A 388 35.12 2.83 0.04
C PHE A 388 34.34 3.97 -0.68
N GLU A 389 34.09 3.91 -1.99
CA GLU A 389 33.32 4.99 -2.66
C GLU A 389 31.84 5.00 -2.27
N THR A 390 31.22 3.83 -2.04
CA THR A 390 29.79 3.71 -1.66
C THR A 390 29.52 4.15 -0.22
N ALA A 391 30.36 3.72 0.73
CA ALA A 391 30.21 3.96 2.17
C ALA A 391 31.10 5.10 2.70
N GLY A 392 31.94 5.70 1.85
CA GLY A 392 32.83 6.80 2.20
C GLY A 392 33.83 6.49 3.32
N TYR A 393 34.28 7.55 3.98
CA TYR A 393 35.13 7.46 5.16
C TYR A 393 34.38 6.90 6.39
N LEU A 394 33.04 6.98 6.43
CA LEU A 394 32.22 6.32 7.44
C LEU A 394 32.52 4.81 7.50
N GLY A 395 32.43 4.10 6.36
CA GLY A 395 32.77 2.68 6.30
C GLY A 395 34.23 2.35 6.63
N MET A 396 35.17 3.28 6.38
CA MET A 396 36.56 3.17 6.83
C MET A 396 36.68 3.31 8.35
N MET A 397 35.95 4.26 8.94
CA MET A 397 35.95 4.51 10.38
C MET A 397 35.38 3.31 11.14
N ASP A 398 34.23 2.79 10.69
CA ASP A 398 33.56 1.63 11.27
C ASP A 398 34.47 0.38 11.25
N LEU A 399 35.01 0.02 10.07
CA LEU A 399 35.95 -1.10 9.95
C LEU A 399 37.21 -0.90 10.81
N THR A 400 37.70 0.34 10.94
CA THR A 400 38.88 0.65 11.76
C THR A 400 38.59 0.54 13.26
N ASP A 401 37.39 0.91 13.70
CA ASP A 401 36.97 0.80 15.10
C ASP A 401 36.68 -0.67 15.48
N TYR A 402 35.95 -1.41 14.64
CA TYR A 402 35.72 -2.85 14.81
C TYR A 402 37.05 -3.61 14.97
N VAL A 403 38.01 -3.38 14.06
CA VAL A 403 39.33 -4.03 14.08
C VAL A 403 40.19 -3.61 15.28
N ARG A 404 39.88 -2.49 15.96
CA ARG A 404 40.53 -2.09 17.22
C ARG A 404 39.87 -2.67 18.47
N ARG A 405 38.55 -2.89 18.45
CA ARG A 405 37.80 -3.46 19.59
C ARG A 405 37.82 -4.99 19.63
N HIS A 406 37.96 -5.62 18.47
CA HIS A 406 37.89 -7.07 18.29
C HIS A 406 39.13 -7.63 17.59
N ASP A 407 40.31 -7.09 17.87
CA ASP A 407 41.58 -7.43 17.20
C ASP A 407 41.89 -8.95 17.23
N ASP A 408 41.74 -9.55 18.40
CA ASP A 408 42.00 -10.97 18.66
C ASP A 408 41.00 -11.88 17.93
N ALA A 409 39.74 -11.45 17.80
CA ALA A 409 38.69 -12.16 17.06
C ALA A 409 38.83 -11.99 15.54
N PHE A 410 39.19 -10.79 15.09
CA PHE A 410 39.48 -10.47 13.69
C PHE A 410 40.68 -11.26 13.17
N GLN A 411 41.77 -11.38 13.95
CA GLN A 411 42.90 -12.24 13.59
C GLN A 411 42.50 -13.72 13.47
N LYS A 412 41.71 -14.24 14.42
CA LYS A 412 41.20 -15.63 14.38
C LYS A 412 40.31 -15.86 13.15
N LEU A 413 39.43 -14.91 12.82
CA LEU A 413 38.56 -14.96 11.65
C LEU A 413 39.35 -14.97 10.34
N LEU A 414 40.36 -14.10 10.20
CA LEU A 414 41.22 -14.08 9.00
C LEU A 414 42.03 -15.37 8.83
N LEU A 415 42.51 -15.97 9.92
CA LEU A 415 43.18 -17.28 9.88
C LEU A 415 42.20 -18.40 9.47
N GLU A 416 40.96 -18.36 9.94
CA GLU A 416 39.89 -19.28 9.54
C GLU A 416 39.49 -19.13 8.06
N GLN A 417 39.45 -17.91 7.53
CA GLN A 417 39.20 -17.70 6.10
C GLN A 417 40.40 -18.13 5.25
N ALA A 418 41.63 -17.96 5.73
CA ALA A 418 42.84 -18.34 5.00
C ALA A 418 42.93 -19.85 4.69
N THR A 419 42.37 -20.72 5.54
CA THR A 419 42.33 -22.19 5.30
C THR A 419 41.24 -22.62 4.32
N ARG A 420 40.24 -21.77 4.05
CA ARG A 420 39.13 -22.05 3.12
C ARG A 420 39.52 -21.77 1.66
N PRO A 421 38.90 -22.47 0.67
CA PRO A 421 39.03 -22.12 -0.75
C PRO A 421 38.40 -20.75 -1.04
N ALA A 422 38.89 -20.05 -2.06
CA ALA A 422 38.57 -18.64 -2.29
C ALA A 422 37.07 -18.34 -2.49
N SER A 423 36.30 -19.24 -3.12
CA SER A 423 34.85 -19.07 -3.34
C SER A 423 34.00 -19.15 -2.07
N VAL A 424 34.53 -19.71 -0.97
CA VAL A 424 33.81 -19.92 0.31
C VAL A 424 34.42 -19.05 1.43
N ARG A 425 35.23 -18.05 1.08
CA ARG A 425 35.77 -17.06 2.01
C ARG A 425 34.77 -15.94 2.21
N CYS A 426 34.40 -15.67 3.47
CA CYS A 426 33.63 -14.48 3.82
C CYS A 426 34.47 -13.22 3.54
N PRO A 427 34.02 -12.29 2.68
CA PRO A 427 34.76 -11.08 2.36
C PRO A 427 34.58 -10.05 3.49
N VAL A 428 35.42 -10.17 4.52
CA VAL A 428 35.32 -9.42 5.79
C VAL A 428 35.20 -7.89 5.59
N ALA A 429 35.93 -7.29 4.66
CA ALA A 429 35.81 -5.87 4.35
C ALA A 429 34.47 -5.52 3.66
N ARG A 430 34.08 -6.23 2.58
CA ARG A 430 32.77 -6.03 1.93
C ARG A 430 31.60 -6.22 2.91
N ALA A 431 31.67 -7.21 3.80
CA ALA A 431 30.70 -7.43 4.88
C ALA A 431 30.59 -6.23 5.84
N SER A 432 31.73 -5.68 6.27
CA SER A 432 31.77 -4.47 7.11
C SER A 432 31.14 -3.26 6.41
N LEU A 433 31.34 -3.10 5.11
CA LEU A 433 30.77 -2.00 4.32
C LEU A 433 29.27 -2.17 4.09
N ALA A 434 28.81 -3.41 3.84
CA ALA A 434 27.39 -3.73 3.73
C ALA A 434 26.64 -3.42 5.03
N VAL A 435 27.19 -3.78 6.20
CA VAL A 435 26.59 -3.45 7.51
C VAL A 435 26.55 -1.94 7.77
N THR A 436 27.59 -1.18 7.38
CA THR A 436 27.56 0.29 7.43
C THR A 436 26.40 0.86 6.59
N MET A 437 26.19 0.36 5.37
CA MET A 437 25.09 0.82 4.50
C MET A 437 23.71 0.39 5.01
N ILE A 438 23.56 -0.86 5.49
CA ILE A 438 22.32 -1.36 6.09
C ILE A 438 21.88 -0.49 7.27
N LEU A 439 22.81 -0.08 8.14
CA LEU A 439 22.50 0.84 9.25
C LEU A 439 22.19 2.26 8.76
N TYR A 440 22.84 2.71 7.70
CA TYR A 440 22.62 4.03 7.09
C TYR A 440 21.20 4.15 6.51
N ASP A 441 20.76 3.11 5.82
CA ASP A 441 19.43 3.02 5.20
C ASP A 441 18.35 2.79 6.25
N HIS A 442 18.59 1.90 7.24
CA HIS A 442 17.67 1.64 8.36
C HIS A 442 17.37 2.89 9.21
N PHE A 443 18.38 3.74 9.46
CA PHE A 443 18.18 5.02 10.14
C PHE A 443 17.75 6.16 9.19
N GLU A 444 17.46 5.86 7.92
CA GLU A 444 16.97 6.81 6.90
C GLU A 444 17.84 8.06 6.73
N VAL A 445 19.17 7.91 6.81
CA VAL A 445 20.11 9.04 6.95
C VAL A 445 20.12 9.99 5.74
N ASP A 446 19.78 9.51 4.53
CA ASP A 446 19.62 10.37 3.35
C ASP A 446 18.30 11.15 3.31
N LYS A 447 17.27 10.77 4.09
CA LYS A 447 15.95 11.42 4.09
C LYS A 447 15.84 12.64 5.02
N THR A 448 16.82 12.88 5.90
CA THR A 448 16.73 13.97 6.88
C THR A 448 17.25 15.30 6.35
N ASP A 449 16.36 16.29 6.25
CA ASP A 449 16.70 17.67 5.91
C ASP A 449 16.61 18.61 7.13
N LEU A 450 17.21 19.80 7.01
CA LEU A 450 17.36 20.73 8.15
C LEU A 450 16.07 21.50 8.49
N GLU A 451 15.08 21.52 7.60
CA GLU A 451 13.83 22.29 7.74
C GLU A 451 12.80 21.60 8.64
N ASP A 452 12.81 20.25 8.69
CA ASP A 452 11.93 19.44 9.56
C ASP A 452 12.03 19.80 11.04
N THR A 453 13.14 20.40 11.48
CA THR A 453 13.35 20.81 12.88
C THR A 453 12.21 21.68 13.43
N LYS A 454 11.46 22.40 12.57
CA LYS A 454 10.31 23.23 12.98
C LYS A 454 9.01 22.43 13.20
N GLY A 455 8.87 21.24 12.62
CA GLY A 455 7.66 20.42 12.71
C GLY A 455 7.42 19.82 14.11
N TYR A 456 8.47 19.67 14.92
CA TYR A 456 8.39 18.98 16.23
C TYR A 456 7.72 19.77 17.37
N GLN A 457 7.21 20.98 17.12
CA GLN A 457 6.58 21.82 18.16
C GLN A 457 5.17 21.36 18.62
N GLY A 458 4.72 20.18 18.21
CA GLY A 458 3.40 19.62 18.55
C GLY A 458 3.34 18.10 18.76
N VAL A 459 4.47 17.44 19.05
CA VAL A 459 4.53 15.97 19.17
C VAL A 459 3.75 15.46 20.39
N GLU A 460 2.68 14.68 20.15
CA GLU A 460 1.93 14.01 21.21
C GLU A 460 2.77 12.96 21.94
N MET A 461 2.45 12.73 23.23
CA MET A 461 3.20 11.83 24.11
C MET A 461 3.26 10.37 23.61
N LYS A 462 2.34 9.93 22.75
CA LYS A 462 2.26 8.55 22.25
C LYS A 462 3.30 8.20 21.17
N ASP A 463 3.77 9.18 20.39
CA ASP A 463 4.70 8.92 19.30
C ASP A 463 6.18 9.03 19.72
N GLN A 464 6.44 9.53 20.93
CA GLN A 464 7.79 9.79 21.44
C GLN A 464 8.67 8.52 21.46
N ASP A 465 8.14 7.37 21.89
CA ASP A 465 8.90 6.11 21.93
C ASP A 465 9.22 5.53 20.53
N LYS A 466 8.60 6.04 19.45
CA LYS A 466 8.98 5.73 18.06
C LYS A 466 9.92 6.77 17.46
N LEU A 467 9.75 8.04 17.82
CA LEU A 467 10.52 9.18 17.27
C LEU A 467 11.94 9.25 17.83
N PHE A 468 12.16 8.87 19.09
CA PHE A 468 13.49 8.82 19.68
C PHE A 468 14.18 7.48 19.41
N GLN A 469 15.27 7.53 18.66
CA GLN A 469 16.10 6.39 18.23
C GLN A 469 17.48 6.42 18.92
N PRO A 470 17.58 6.25 20.26
CA PRO A 470 18.85 6.40 21.00
C PRO A 470 19.93 5.42 20.55
N LEU A 471 19.56 4.27 19.98
CA LEU A 471 20.50 3.28 19.45
C LEU A 471 21.37 3.84 18.30
N LEU A 472 20.92 4.87 17.57
CA LEU A 472 21.73 5.62 16.59
C LEU A 472 23.03 6.15 17.22
N LEU A 473 22.98 6.60 18.47
CA LEU A 473 24.13 7.12 19.20
C LEU A 473 25.15 6.02 19.58
N GLN A 474 24.77 4.76 19.47
CA GLN A 474 25.63 3.59 19.68
C GLN A 474 26.08 2.94 18.35
N TRP A 475 26.10 3.69 17.24
CA TRP A 475 26.49 3.23 15.89
C TRP A 475 27.61 2.18 15.86
N SER A 476 28.77 2.46 16.48
CA SER A 476 29.91 1.52 16.52
C SER A 476 29.61 0.15 17.15
N ARG A 477 28.66 0.07 18.09
CA ARG A 477 28.22 -1.16 18.74
C ARG A 477 27.22 -1.91 17.86
N LEU A 478 26.23 -1.21 17.29
CA LEU A 478 25.30 -1.79 16.30
C LEU A 478 26.04 -2.35 15.07
N HIS A 479 27.07 -1.65 14.59
CA HIS A 479 27.93 -2.10 13.50
C HIS A 479 28.67 -3.38 13.86
N ALA A 480 29.31 -3.42 15.03
CA ALA A 480 29.99 -4.62 15.52
C ALA A 480 29.05 -5.82 15.73
N ALA A 481 27.83 -5.58 16.24
CA ALA A 481 26.79 -6.59 16.41
C ALA A 481 26.29 -7.12 15.06
N GLY A 482 25.95 -6.22 14.13
CA GLY A 482 25.53 -6.56 12.77
C GLY A 482 26.58 -7.33 12.00
N LEU A 483 27.86 -6.96 12.13
CA LEU A 483 28.97 -7.65 11.48
C LEU A 483 29.25 -9.04 12.08
N GLN A 484 29.11 -9.19 13.41
CA GLN A 484 29.13 -10.52 14.05
C GLN A 484 27.94 -11.37 13.60
N GLY A 485 26.75 -10.79 13.48
CA GLY A 485 25.56 -11.41 12.91
C GLY A 485 25.79 -11.88 11.47
N PHE A 486 26.38 -11.04 10.62
CA PHE A 486 26.75 -11.38 9.25
C PHE A 486 27.69 -12.61 9.21
N PHE A 487 28.74 -12.63 10.05
CA PHE A 487 29.64 -13.80 10.12
C PHE A 487 28.95 -15.06 10.65
N ARG A 488 27.99 -14.93 11.58
CA ARG A 488 27.15 -16.03 12.08
C ARG A 488 26.29 -16.61 10.96
N MET A 489 25.61 -15.75 10.19
CA MET A 489 24.77 -16.15 9.05
C MET A 489 25.57 -16.72 7.88
N TRP A 490 26.72 -16.14 7.53
CA TRP A 490 27.63 -16.70 6.50
C TRP A 490 28.02 -18.15 6.83
N LYS A 491 28.37 -18.41 8.10
CA LYS A 491 28.79 -19.73 8.56
C LYS A 491 27.65 -20.73 8.64
N SER A 492 26.46 -20.32 9.08
CA SER A 492 25.30 -21.23 9.23
C SER A 492 24.59 -21.54 7.91
N THR A 493 24.61 -20.61 6.94
CA THR A 493 24.07 -20.82 5.59
C THR A 493 25.04 -21.54 4.65
N ALA A 494 26.33 -21.64 5.02
CA ALA A 494 27.42 -22.16 4.19
C ALA A 494 27.60 -21.42 2.85
N ALA A 495 27.37 -20.10 2.86
CA ALA A 495 27.36 -19.23 1.69
C ALA A 495 28.69 -19.21 0.91
N GLU A 496 28.57 -19.10 -0.42
CA GLU A 496 29.69 -18.75 -1.32
C GLU A 496 29.72 -17.24 -1.61
N VAL A 497 30.77 -16.75 -2.30
CA VAL A 497 30.92 -15.33 -2.67
C VAL A 497 29.71 -14.80 -3.46
N ASP A 498 29.11 -15.63 -4.32
CA ASP A 498 27.93 -15.28 -5.12
C ASP A 498 26.62 -15.25 -4.31
N ASP A 499 26.63 -15.73 -3.06
CA ASP A 499 25.51 -15.62 -2.11
C ASP A 499 25.59 -14.35 -1.24
N PHE A 500 26.65 -13.54 -1.36
CA PHE A 500 26.92 -12.43 -0.45
C PHE A 500 25.71 -11.50 -0.23
N ASP A 501 25.05 -11.09 -1.31
CA ASP A 501 23.96 -10.12 -1.24
C ASP A 501 22.70 -10.73 -0.57
N LYS A 502 22.55 -12.06 -0.60
CA LYS A 502 21.49 -12.80 0.12
C LYS A 502 21.78 -12.83 1.63
N VAL A 503 23.05 -12.95 2.02
CA VAL A 503 23.49 -12.88 3.42
C VAL A 503 23.41 -11.44 3.95
N ALA A 504 23.70 -10.44 3.10
CA ALA A 504 23.49 -9.03 3.41
C ALA A 504 21.99 -8.74 3.66
N GLU A 505 21.09 -9.26 2.83
CA GLU A 505 19.64 -9.10 3.01
C GLU A 505 19.12 -9.77 4.30
N LEU A 506 19.57 -10.98 4.62
CA LEU A 506 19.27 -11.60 5.92
C LEU A 506 19.81 -10.78 7.11
N THR A 507 20.93 -10.07 6.91
CA THR A 507 21.50 -9.15 7.92
C THR A 507 20.72 -7.84 8.02
N ARG A 508 20.18 -7.34 6.91
CA ARG A 508 19.24 -6.20 6.86
C ARG A 508 18.00 -6.52 7.69
N ILE A 509 17.38 -7.68 7.46
CA ILE A 509 16.21 -8.16 8.20
C ILE A 509 16.53 -8.36 9.69
N LEU A 510 17.68 -8.93 10.05
CA LEU A 510 18.10 -9.09 11.46
C LEU A 510 18.20 -7.73 12.18
N ILE A 511 18.88 -6.76 11.57
CA ILE A 511 19.04 -5.41 12.12
C ILE A 511 17.67 -4.72 12.21
N GLU A 512 16.90 -4.73 11.13
CA GLU A 512 15.58 -4.11 11.06
C GLU A 512 14.64 -4.64 12.14
N GLN A 513 14.60 -5.97 12.36
CA GLN A 513 13.75 -6.54 13.41
C GLN A 513 14.21 -6.19 14.81
N VAL A 514 15.48 -6.46 15.16
CA VAL A 514 15.94 -6.28 16.54
C VAL A 514 15.96 -4.79 16.90
N VAL A 515 16.37 -3.91 15.98
CA VAL A 515 16.44 -2.46 16.26
C VAL A 515 15.05 -1.81 16.22
N SER A 516 14.15 -2.15 15.27
CA SER A 516 12.81 -1.53 15.24
C SER A 516 11.88 -2.03 16.35
N GLN A 517 12.05 -3.26 16.85
CA GLN A 517 11.30 -3.78 18.00
C GLN A 517 11.91 -3.35 19.35
N SER A 518 13.08 -2.73 19.37
CA SER A 518 13.71 -2.26 20.60
C SER A 518 13.07 -0.96 21.08
N THR A 519 12.52 -0.99 22.29
CA THR A 519 11.99 0.22 22.94
C THR A 519 13.11 1.21 23.23
N ARG A 520 12.78 2.50 23.25
CA ARG A 520 13.70 3.61 23.58
C ARG A 520 14.56 3.37 24.83
N THR A 521 14.04 2.68 25.84
CA THR A 521 14.71 2.44 27.14
C THR A 521 15.53 1.15 27.22
N LYS A 522 15.50 0.29 26.19
CA LYS A 522 16.26 -0.96 26.14
C LYS A 522 17.78 -0.70 26.14
N ASP A 523 18.57 -1.52 26.82
CA ASP A 523 20.03 -1.36 26.77
C ASP A 523 20.66 -1.96 25.51
N ILE A 524 21.76 -1.36 25.08
CA ILE A 524 22.54 -1.82 23.94
C ILE A 524 23.17 -3.21 24.15
N LEU A 525 23.39 -3.68 25.38
CA LEU A 525 23.76 -5.08 25.64
C LEU A 525 22.61 -6.04 25.29
N GLU A 526 21.38 -5.74 25.70
CA GLU A 526 20.19 -6.56 25.39
C GLU A 526 19.92 -6.59 23.87
N VAL A 527 20.29 -5.53 23.14
CA VAL A 527 20.26 -5.48 21.66
C VAL A 527 21.37 -6.33 21.04
N GLU A 528 22.59 -6.31 21.58
CA GLU A 528 23.71 -7.15 21.12
C GLU A 528 23.41 -8.65 21.33
N ASP A 529 22.85 -9.01 22.49
CA ASP A 529 22.48 -10.39 22.83
C ASP A 529 21.31 -10.88 21.96
N ASP A 530 20.24 -10.08 21.78
CA ASP A 530 19.13 -10.43 20.86
C ASP A 530 19.64 -10.66 19.42
N MET A 531 20.55 -9.81 18.92
CA MET A 531 21.15 -9.99 17.58
C MET A 531 22.02 -11.26 17.49
N HIS A 532 22.54 -11.76 18.62
CA HIS A 532 23.29 -13.01 18.70
C HIS A 532 22.38 -14.24 18.78
N GLU A 533 21.31 -14.18 19.58
CA GLU A 533 20.40 -15.32 19.80
C GLU A 533 19.40 -15.56 18.65
N TYR A 534 19.01 -14.52 17.90
CA TYR A 534 17.96 -14.62 16.88
C TYR A 534 18.26 -15.72 15.83
N ASP A 535 17.36 -16.70 15.68
CA ASP A 535 17.57 -17.87 14.82
C ASP A 535 17.41 -17.57 13.31
N ILE A 536 18.23 -18.25 12.49
CA ILE A 536 18.23 -18.16 11.02
C ILE A 536 16.94 -18.73 10.42
N THR A 537 16.32 -19.75 11.03
CA THR A 537 15.01 -20.25 10.57
C THR A 537 13.93 -19.18 10.74
N ARG A 538 13.96 -18.45 11.85
CA ARG A 538 13.04 -17.31 12.09
C ARG A 538 13.29 -16.17 11.10
N LEU A 539 14.56 -15.81 10.83
CA LEU A 539 14.89 -14.81 9.81
C LEU A 539 14.43 -15.22 8.41
N ARG A 540 14.56 -16.50 8.03
CA ARG A 540 14.10 -17.01 6.73
C ARG A 540 12.58 -17.04 6.60
N ASN A 541 11.87 -17.43 7.66
CA ASN A 541 10.40 -17.38 7.66
C ASN A 541 9.92 -15.93 7.50
N LEU A 542 10.54 -14.98 8.20
CA LEU A 542 10.23 -13.57 8.07
C LEU A 542 10.66 -13.00 6.71
N GLN A 543 11.77 -13.45 6.11
CA GLN A 543 12.15 -13.06 4.75
C GLN A 543 11.09 -13.48 3.73
N LEU A 544 10.47 -14.65 3.93
CA LEU A 544 9.33 -15.10 3.12
C LEU A 544 8.07 -14.26 3.41
N GLU A 545 7.76 -13.97 4.67
CA GLU A 545 6.63 -13.11 5.07
C GLU A 545 6.75 -11.68 4.51
N LEU A 546 7.94 -11.06 4.57
CA LEU A 546 8.22 -9.75 3.97
C LEU A 546 8.17 -9.78 2.44
N LEU A 547 8.55 -10.90 1.81
CA LEU A 547 8.42 -11.08 0.36
C LEU A 547 6.95 -11.31 -0.06
N GLU A 548 6.17 -12.03 0.75
CA GLU A 548 4.73 -12.21 0.55
C GLU A 548 3.96 -10.89 0.75
N LEU A 549 4.32 -10.08 1.75
CA LEU A 549 3.80 -8.73 1.95
C LEU A 549 4.18 -7.79 0.80
N ALA A 550 5.46 -7.73 0.40
CA ALA A 550 5.88 -6.90 -0.73
C ALA A 550 5.25 -7.34 -2.07
N PHE A 551 4.96 -8.64 -2.23
CA PHE A 551 4.20 -9.17 -3.36
C PHE A 551 2.72 -8.79 -3.28
N GLU A 552 2.11 -8.80 -2.09
CA GLU A 552 0.72 -8.36 -1.90
C GLU A 552 0.54 -6.86 -2.13
N ASP A 553 1.45 -6.03 -1.62
CA ASP A 553 1.46 -4.57 -1.82
C ASP A 553 1.65 -4.18 -3.29
N THR A 554 2.30 -5.02 -4.10
CA THR A 554 2.59 -4.73 -5.53
C THR A 554 1.67 -5.45 -6.52
N TRP A 555 1.08 -6.60 -6.15
CA TRP A 555 0.25 -7.43 -7.05
C TRP A 555 -1.12 -7.79 -6.49
N GLY A 556 -1.43 -7.52 -5.21
CA GLY A 556 -2.68 -7.92 -4.56
C GLY A 556 -3.93 -7.38 -5.26
N GLU A 557 -3.95 -6.07 -5.57
CA GLU A 557 -5.03 -5.44 -6.34
C GLU A 557 -5.13 -6.01 -7.77
N HIS A 558 -3.99 -6.16 -8.46
CA HIS A 558 -3.94 -6.69 -9.83
C HIS A 558 -4.38 -8.16 -9.92
N LEU A 559 -4.13 -8.96 -8.87
CA LEU A 559 -4.52 -10.37 -8.80
C LEU A 559 -5.90 -10.60 -8.17
N TYR A 560 -6.57 -9.57 -7.64
CA TYR A 560 -7.88 -9.70 -6.98
C TYR A 560 -8.92 -10.40 -7.86
N GLN A 561 -9.06 -9.98 -9.12
CA GLN A 561 -10.00 -10.61 -10.07
C GLN A 561 -9.66 -12.08 -10.33
N VAL A 562 -8.36 -12.40 -10.49
CA VAL A 562 -7.88 -13.77 -10.72
C VAL A 562 -8.16 -14.64 -9.49
N ARG A 563 -7.99 -14.10 -8.28
CA ARG A 563 -8.27 -14.77 -7.00
C ARG A 563 -9.75 -15.03 -6.80
N GLU A 564 -10.65 -14.07 -7.06
CA GLU A 564 -12.09 -14.32 -6.93
C GLU A 564 -12.60 -15.34 -7.95
N VAL A 565 -12.11 -15.31 -9.20
CA VAL A 565 -12.42 -16.35 -10.20
C VAL A 565 -11.90 -17.73 -9.75
N LEU A 566 -10.65 -17.83 -9.31
CA LEU A 566 -10.07 -19.07 -8.78
C LEU A 566 -10.79 -19.60 -7.54
N LYS A 567 -11.27 -18.72 -6.67
CA LYS A 567 -12.05 -19.05 -5.46
C LYS A 567 -13.45 -19.56 -5.82
N GLN A 568 -14.07 -19.05 -6.87
CA GLN A 568 -15.31 -19.59 -7.43
C GLN A 568 -15.09 -20.95 -8.10
N GLU A 569 -14.03 -21.11 -8.90
CA GLU A 569 -13.60 -22.40 -9.47
C GLU A 569 -13.33 -23.44 -8.37
N ALA A 570 -12.58 -23.05 -7.32
CA ALA A 570 -12.27 -23.91 -6.18
C ALA A 570 -13.52 -24.28 -5.37
N LEU A 571 -14.43 -23.34 -5.13
CA LEU A 571 -15.71 -23.61 -4.48
C LEU A 571 -16.55 -24.62 -5.28
N GLN A 572 -16.63 -24.47 -6.60
CA GLN A 572 -17.36 -25.38 -7.47
C GLN A 572 -16.67 -26.75 -7.61
N PHE A 573 -15.34 -26.80 -7.65
CA PHE A 573 -14.56 -28.04 -7.63
C PHE A 573 -14.78 -28.81 -6.32
N VAL A 574 -14.70 -28.13 -5.17
CA VAL A 574 -14.96 -28.73 -3.85
C VAL A 574 -16.42 -29.14 -3.71
N LYS A 575 -17.38 -28.35 -4.22
CA LYS A 575 -18.81 -28.75 -4.31
C LYS A 575 -18.98 -30.07 -5.07
N GLU A 576 -18.37 -30.20 -6.24
CA GLU A 576 -18.40 -31.46 -6.99
C GLU A 576 -17.61 -32.61 -6.33
N GLN A 577 -16.60 -32.33 -5.49
CA GLN A 577 -15.96 -33.37 -4.65
C GLN A 577 -16.91 -33.84 -3.54
N ARG A 578 -17.51 -32.91 -2.80
CA ARG A 578 -18.43 -33.18 -1.69
C ARG A 578 -19.68 -33.91 -2.17
N VAL A 579 -20.23 -33.53 -3.33
CA VAL A 579 -21.35 -34.23 -3.97
C VAL A 579 -20.97 -35.67 -4.38
N ARG A 580 -19.72 -35.94 -4.78
CA ARG A 580 -19.27 -37.33 -5.04
C ARG A 580 -19.23 -38.16 -3.76
N CYS A 581 -18.82 -37.61 -2.62
CA CYS A 581 -18.89 -38.33 -1.33
C CYS A 581 -20.34 -38.66 -0.95
N LEU A 582 -21.27 -37.74 -1.16
CA LEU A 582 -22.71 -37.98 -0.97
C LEU A 582 -23.27 -39.05 -1.93
N LEU A 583 -22.84 -39.05 -3.20
CA LEU A 583 -23.22 -40.07 -4.20
C LEU A 583 -22.60 -41.45 -3.93
N GLN A 584 -21.43 -41.53 -3.29
CA GLN A 584 -20.85 -42.79 -2.83
C GLN A 584 -21.69 -43.39 -1.69
N GLY A 585 -22.11 -42.54 -0.76
CA GLY A 585 -22.86 -42.91 0.45
C GLY A 585 -21.95 -43.17 1.65
N SER A 586 -22.51 -43.21 2.85
CA SER A 586 -21.73 -43.38 4.08
C SER A 586 -22.52 -44.00 5.23
N TRP A 587 -21.79 -44.65 6.14
CA TRP A 587 -22.31 -45.26 7.36
C TRP A 587 -22.26 -44.29 8.55
N PHE A 588 -23.36 -44.28 9.31
CA PHE A 588 -23.56 -43.47 10.50
C PHE A 588 -23.94 -44.34 11.68
N SER A 589 -23.44 -44.00 12.86
CA SER A 589 -23.85 -44.66 14.10
C SER A 589 -25.26 -44.21 14.50
N ARG A 590 -26.09 -45.10 15.03
CA ARG A 590 -27.34 -44.74 15.70
C ARG A 590 -27.23 -44.98 17.20
N GLN A 591 -27.62 -44.00 18.00
CA GLN A 591 -27.86 -44.20 19.43
C GLN A 591 -29.35 -44.50 19.65
N THR A 592 -29.65 -45.75 20.03
CA THR A 592 -30.97 -46.21 20.47
C THR A 592 -31.08 -46.06 21.98
N LEU A 593 -31.75 -44.99 22.45
CA LEU A 593 -32.15 -44.86 23.85
C LEU A 593 -33.45 -45.65 24.07
N ASN A 594 -33.32 -46.92 24.47
CA ASN A 594 -34.45 -47.69 25.00
C ASN A 594 -34.90 -47.04 26.31
N ARG A 595 -35.98 -46.25 26.27
CA ARG A 595 -36.64 -45.72 27.48
C ARG A 595 -37.69 -46.70 27.97
N ASP A 596 -37.24 -47.89 28.35
CA ASP A 596 -38.08 -48.92 28.94
C ASP A 596 -38.58 -48.47 30.32
N ALA A 597 -39.91 -48.40 30.48
CA ALA A 597 -40.56 -47.93 31.69
C ALA A 597 -40.73 -49.05 32.73
N ASN A 598 -39.63 -49.72 33.09
CA ASN A 598 -39.48 -50.50 34.32
C ASN A 598 -38.00 -50.80 34.57
N GLY A 599 -37.55 -50.69 35.82
CA GLY A 599 -36.14 -50.83 36.16
C GLY A 599 -35.75 -52.25 36.59
N ASP A 600 -34.83 -52.87 35.84
CA ASP A 600 -33.70 -53.61 36.41
C ASP A 600 -32.46 -53.47 35.48
N GLY A 601 -31.27 -53.80 35.99
CA GLY A 601 -29.99 -53.42 35.40
C GLY A 601 -29.55 -54.24 34.17
N GLY A 602 -29.30 -53.58 33.05
CA GLY A 602 -28.72 -54.22 31.87
C GLY A 602 -28.60 -53.33 30.63
N ASN A 603 -27.83 -52.24 30.71
CA ASN A 603 -27.76 -51.20 29.66
C ASN A 603 -27.01 -51.67 28.39
N LYS A 604 -27.65 -52.55 27.62
CA LYS A 604 -27.09 -53.24 26.45
C LYS A 604 -27.37 -52.44 25.17
N THR A 605 -26.55 -51.42 24.92
CA THR A 605 -26.67 -50.54 23.74
C THR A 605 -26.49 -51.33 22.44
N THR A 606 -27.60 -51.66 21.77
CA THR A 606 -27.60 -52.24 20.43
C THR A 606 -27.25 -51.18 19.40
N THR A 607 -25.99 -51.16 18.96
CA THR A 607 -25.48 -50.20 17.95
C THR A 607 -26.07 -50.50 16.58
N SER A 608 -27.28 -50.01 16.33
CA SER A 608 -27.86 -49.93 15.00
C SER A 608 -27.02 -48.98 14.13
N TRP A 609 -26.94 -49.31 12.85
CA TRP A 609 -26.24 -48.56 11.83
C TRP A 609 -27.25 -47.93 10.88
N ARG A 610 -26.89 -46.77 10.31
CA ARG A 610 -27.67 -46.12 9.25
C ARG A 610 -26.76 -45.89 8.06
N PHE A 611 -27.17 -46.33 6.88
CA PHE A 611 -26.51 -45.94 5.64
C PHE A 611 -27.35 -44.88 4.94
N ALA A 612 -26.71 -43.83 4.42
CA ALA A 612 -27.36 -42.80 3.62
C ALA A 612 -26.58 -42.54 2.33
N LYS A 613 -27.27 -42.23 1.24
CA LYS A 613 -26.70 -42.07 -0.11
C LYS A 613 -27.54 -41.14 -0.97
N LEU A 614 -26.90 -40.25 -1.71
CA LEU A 614 -27.56 -39.37 -2.67
C LEU A 614 -27.90 -40.15 -3.96
N SER A 615 -29.07 -39.89 -4.51
CA SER A 615 -29.49 -40.40 -5.83
C SER A 615 -28.73 -39.72 -6.97
N HIS A 616 -28.50 -40.44 -8.08
CA HIS A 616 -27.76 -39.94 -9.24
C HIS A 616 -28.32 -38.65 -9.86
N ASN A 617 -29.64 -38.41 -9.76
CA ASN A 617 -30.29 -37.19 -10.25
C ASN A 617 -30.20 -36.00 -9.26
N ARG A 618 -29.49 -36.16 -8.13
CA ARG A 618 -29.32 -35.15 -7.07
C ARG A 618 -30.63 -34.59 -6.49
N ARG A 619 -31.75 -35.30 -6.63
CA ARG A 619 -33.07 -34.91 -6.09
C ARG A 619 -33.39 -35.54 -4.74
N PHE A 620 -33.02 -36.81 -4.57
CA PHE A 620 -33.40 -37.60 -3.39
C PHE A 620 -32.19 -38.04 -2.57
N LEU A 621 -32.25 -37.84 -1.25
CA LEU A 621 -31.37 -38.51 -0.30
C LEU A 621 -32.06 -39.78 0.19
N HIS A 622 -31.47 -40.93 -0.11
CA HIS A 622 -31.95 -42.23 0.32
C HIS A 622 -31.26 -42.65 1.62
N TYR A 623 -31.97 -43.38 2.49
CA TYR A 623 -31.35 -44.00 3.67
C TYR A 623 -32.05 -45.31 4.07
N CYS A 624 -31.38 -46.10 4.90
CA CYS A 624 -31.97 -47.27 5.56
C CYS A 624 -31.22 -47.58 6.86
N ASP A 625 -31.91 -48.25 7.79
CA ASP A 625 -31.38 -48.69 9.07
C ASP A 625 -31.02 -50.19 9.01
N PHE A 626 -29.86 -50.54 9.53
CA PHE A 626 -29.31 -51.89 9.56
C PHE A 626 -28.90 -52.28 11.00
N GLU A 627 -28.88 -53.57 11.31
CA GLU A 627 -28.41 -54.07 12.61
C GLU A 627 -26.88 -54.12 12.71
N GLN A 628 -26.20 -54.32 11.57
CA GLN A 628 -24.74 -54.38 11.45
C GLN A 628 -24.30 -53.68 10.17
N GLN A 629 -23.08 -53.15 10.14
CA GLN A 629 -22.46 -52.64 8.92
C GLN A 629 -22.24 -53.79 7.92
N MET A 630 -22.71 -53.63 6.68
CA MET A 630 -22.56 -54.65 5.65
C MET A 630 -21.14 -54.66 5.07
N ALA A 631 -20.66 -55.82 4.63
CA ALA A 631 -19.33 -55.99 4.03
C ALA A 631 -19.19 -55.34 2.62
N GLN A 632 -20.31 -54.92 2.03
CA GLN A 632 -20.37 -54.15 0.78
C GLN A 632 -21.48 -53.10 0.94
N ASP A 633 -21.23 -51.88 0.45
CA ASP A 633 -22.16 -50.76 0.61
C ASP A 633 -23.49 -50.99 -0.15
N PRO A 634 -24.65 -50.67 0.44
CA PRO A 634 -25.95 -50.80 -0.22
C PRO A 634 -26.06 -50.07 -1.56
N GLY A 635 -26.66 -50.75 -2.55
CA GLY A 635 -27.21 -50.11 -3.74
C GLY A 635 -28.43 -49.24 -3.40
N LEU A 636 -28.78 -48.30 -4.28
CA LEU A 636 -29.91 -47.38 -4.06
C LEU A 636 -31.24 -48.13 -3.88
N ASP A 637 -31.41 -49.27 -4.55
CA ASP A 637 -32.62 -50.10 -4.51
C ASP A 637 -32.83 -50.79 -3.14
N ASN A 638 -31.77 -50.91 -2.33
CA ASN A 638 -31.83 -51.46 -0.98
C ASN A 638 -32.17 -50.39 0.09
N LEU A 639 -32.35 -49.12 -0.31
CA LEU A 639 -32.59 -48.01 0.61
C LEU A 639 -34.06 -47.60 0.59
N THR A 640 -34.81 -48.10 1.57
CA THR A 640 -36.27 -48.03 1.65
C THR A 640 -36.82 -46.62 1.88
N GLU A 641 -36.09 -45.77 2.61
CA GLU A 641 -36.52 -44.41 2.93
C GLU A 641 -35.91 -43.40 1.96
N LYS A 642 -36.69 -42.39 1.58
CA LYS A 642 -36.29 -41.33 0.64
C LYS A 642 -36.75 -39.95 1.08
N ILE A 643 -35.86 -38.97 0.93
CA ILE A 643 -36.08 -37.56 1.24
C ILE A 643 -35.92 -36.76 -0.04
N ASP A 644 -36.92 -35.98 -0.44
CA ASP A 644 -36.77 -34.99 -1.52
C ASP A 644 -36.02 -33.76 -0.96
N LEU A 645 -34.86 -33.45 -1.54
CA LEU A 645 -34.05 -32.30 -1.12
C LEU A 645 -34.80 -30.97 -1.27
N ALA A 646 -35.76 -30.87 -2.19
CA ALA A 646 -36.61 -29.69 -2.36
C ALA A 646 -37.60 -29.46 -1.20
N THR A 647 -37.71 -30.40 -0.25
CA THR A 647 -38.54 -30.26 0.97
C THR A 647 -37.73 -29.91 2.23
N ILE A 648 -36.40 -29.83 2.12
CA ILE A 648 -35.52 -29.47 3.23
C ILE A 648 -35.56 -27.95 3.45
N SER A 649 -35.71 -27.53 4.70
CA SER A 649 -35.67 -26.11 5.10
C SER A 649 -34.29 -25.71 5.63
N SER A 650 -33.73 -26.49 6.54
CA SER A 650 -32.43 -26.23 7.17
C SER A 650 -31.63 -27.51 7.43
N VAL A 651 -30.30 -27.38 7.54
CA VAL A 651 -29.38 -28.43 7.98
C VAL A 651 -28.54 -27.89 9.12
N VAL A 652 -28.81 -28.33 10.34
CA VAL A 652 -28.16 -27.82 11.57
C VAL A 652 -27.21 -28.86 12.13
N SER A 653 -26.03 -28.43 12.57
CA SER A 653 -25.05 -29.28 13.24
C SER A 653 -24.47 -28.63 14.49
N ASN A 654 -23.89 -29.45 15.37
CA ASN A 654 -23.08 -29.00 16.51
C ASN A 654 -21.58 -28.82 16.16
N VAL A 655 -21.20 -28.88 14.87
CA VAL A 655 -19.87 -28.45 14.40
C VAL A 655 -19.84 -26.92 14.30
N SER A 656 -19.49 -26.25 15.40
CA SER A 656 -19.09 -24.84 15.35
C SER A 656 -17.72 -24.71 14.67
N ALA A 657 -17.52 -23.67 13.86
CA ALA A 657 -16.18 -23.32 13.38
C ALA A 657 -15.29 -22.91 14.57
N PRO A 658 -14.03 -23.39 14.65
CA PRO A 658 -13.07 -22.85 15.60
C PRO A 658 -12.61 -21.45 15.17
N ASN A 659 -12.61 -20.47 16.06
CA ASN A 659 -12.04 -19.14 15.80
C ASN A 659 -10.57 -19.27 15.37
N GLU A 660 -10.18 -18.57 14.30
CA GLU A 660 -8.80 -18.60 13.79
C GLU A 660 -7.84 -17.69 14.61
N ASP A 661 -8.34 -16.90 15.55
CA ASP A 661 -7.56 -16.05 16.47
C ASP A 661 -6.61 -16.83 17.41
N ALA A 662 -6.73 -18.16 17.47
CA ALA A 662 -6.00 -19.03 18.40
C ALA A 662 -4.55 -19.34 17.97
N LYS A 663 -3.76 -18.32 17.61
CA LYS A 663 -2.41 -18.50 17.04
C LYS A 663 -1.27 -17.65 17.63
N SER A 664 -1.26 -17.37 18.94
CA SER A 664 0.02 -17.10 19.65
C SER A 664 -0.09 -17.08 21.18
N THR A 665 0.08 -18.23 21.85
CA THR A 665 0.65 -18.25 23.22
C THR A 665 1.25 -19.62 23.57
N THR A 666 2.57 -19.75 23.41
CA THR A 666 3.33 -20.89 23.96
C THR A 666 3.64 -20.62 25.43
N SER A 667 2.97 -21.32 26.35
CA SER A 667 3.42 -21.44 27.75
C SER A 667 2.92 -22.72 28.41
N SER A 668 3.73 -23.22 29.34
CA SER A 668 3.58 -24.52 30.00
C SER A 668 2.83 -24.41 31.33
N SER A 669 2.34 -25.56 31.82
CA SER A 669 1.66 -25.79 33.11
C SER A 669 0.29 -25.08 33.26
N THR A 670 -0.78 -25.76 33.70
CA THR A 670 -0.83 -26.80 34.74
C THR A 670 -1.74 -27.98 34.40
N VAL A 671 -1.36 -29.20 34.80
CA VAL A 671 -2.23 -30.38 34.73
C VAL A 671 -3.14 -30.43 35.96
N GLN A 672 -4.42 -30.10 35.79
CA GLN A 672 -5.47 -30.51 36.71
C GLN A 672 -6.45 -31.46 36.01
N LYS A 673 -6.67 -32.62 36.63
CA LYS A 673 -7.61 -33.64 36.16
C LYS A 673 -9.01 -33.30 36.69
N LEU A 674 -10.03 -33.34 35.82
CA LEU A 674 -11.46 -33.65 36.06
C LEU A 674 -12.22 -33.11 34.81
N SER A 675 -13.02 -33.87 34.07
CA SER A 675 -13.39 -35.30 34.17
C SER A 675 -13.50 -35.95 32.78
N ASN A 676 -13.33 -37.28 32.70
CA ASN A 676 -13.55 -38.01 31.45
C ASN A 676 -15.06 -38.16 31.19
N ASN A 677 -15.58 -37.46 30.18
CA ASN A 677 -16.93 -37.68 29.65
C ASN A 677 -16.83 -38.27 28.22
N PRO A 678 -17.53 -39.36 27.89
CA PRO A 678 -17.24 -40.12 26.67
C PRO A 678 -17.84 -39.47 25.41
N LYS A 679 -16.97 -39.19 24.43
CA LYS A 679 -17.28 -38.87 23.02
C LYS A 679 -18.43 -37.87 22.80
N ALA A 680 -18.07 -36.60 22.65
CA ALA A 680 -18.93 -35.65 21.94
C ALA A 680 -19.15 -36.15 20.49
N THR A 681 -20.29 -36.79 20.24
CA THR A 681 -20.64 -37.28 18.91
C THR A 681 -21.20 -36.13 18.10
N THR A 682 -20.56 -35.87 16.96
CA THR A 682 -21.06 -34.91 15.98
C THR A 682 -22.45 -35.33 15.53
N LYS A 683 -23.36 -34.36 15.40
CA LYS A 683 -24.75 -34.56 15.00
C LYS A 683 -25.04 -33.65 13.81
N ILE A 684 -25.61 -34.21 12.75
CA ILE A 684 -26.22 -33.45 11.65
C ILE A 684 -27.72 -33.71 11.70
N THR A 685 -28.53 -32.65 11.69
CA THR A 685 -29.99 -32.72 11.73
C THR A 685 -30.56 -31.98 10.52
N ILE A 686 -31.33 -32.68 9.70
CA ILE A 686 -32.01 -32.13 8.52
C ILE A 686 -33.46 -31.85 8.91
N PHE A 687 -33.95 -30.65 8.61
CA PHE A 687 -35.31 -30.20 8.92
C PHE A 687 -36.15 -29.99 7.65
N ARG A 688 -37.47 -29.98 7.82
CA ARG A 688 -38.45 -29.46 6.85
C ARG A 688 -39.39 -28.48 7.53
N TYR A 689 -40.02 -27.59 6.76
CA TYR A 689 -41.19 -26.86 7.21
C TYR A 689 -42.38 -27.81 7.41
N VAL A 690 -43.21 -27.54 8.42
CA VAL A 690 -44.46 -28.30 8.63
C VAL A 690 -45.46 -27.99 7.50
N GLU A 691 -45.68 -26.71 7.19
CA GLU A 691 -46.49 -26.26 6.05
C GLU A 691 -45.66 -25.53 4.98
N PRO A 692 -45.82 -25.84 3.67
CA PRO A 692 -45.13 -25.11 2.60
C PRO A 692 -45.50 -23.62 2.48
N SER A 693 -46.66 -23.24 3.02
CA SER A 693 -47.21 -21.87 3.02
C SER A 693 -46.51 -20.90 3.98
N GLU A 694 -45.77 -21.39 4.97
CA GLU A 694 -45.06 -20.53 5.94
C GLU A 694 -43.76 -19.94 5.37
N ALA A 695 -43.17 -20.56 4.35
CA ALA A 695 -41.84 -20.21 3.83
C ALA A 695 -41.72 -18.81 3.18
N THR A 696 -42.84 -18.14 2.89
CA THR A 696 -42.87 -16.78 2.32
C THR A 696 -42.98 -15.66 3.37
N ASN A 697 -43.24 -15.99 4.64
CA ASN A 697 -43.37 -15.02 5.73
C ASN A 697 -42.22 -15.21 6.73
N GLY A 698 -41.33 -14.21 6.84
CA GLY A 698 -40.08 -14.28 7.62
C GLY A 698 -40.23 -14.22 9.14
N SER A 699 -41.09 -15.06 9.74
CA SER A 699 -41.33 -15.13 11.18
C SER A 699 -41.50 -16.58 11.66
N GLU A 700 -40.50 -17.12 12.35
CA GLU A 700 -40.49 -18.40 13.09
C GLU A 700 -41.41 -19.53 12.55
N ALA A 701 -41.28 -19.85 11.26
CA ALA A 701 -41.93 -21.02 10.66
C ALA A 701 -41.51 -22.30 11.40
N LYS A 702 -42.44 -23.22 11.65
CA LYS A 702 -42.15 -24.39 12.50
C LYS A 702 -41.41 -25.47 11.72
N GLU A 703 -40.13 -25.61 12.03
CA GLU A 703 -39.27 -26.66 11.49
C GLU A 703 -39.44 -27.99 12.26
N GLN A 704 -39.60 -29.10 11.52
CA GLN A 704 -39.64 -30.45 12.07
C GLN A 704 -38.38 -31.23 11.66
N PRO A 705 -37.65 -31.86 12.60
CA PRO A 705 -36.47 -32.67 12.27
C PRO A 705 -36.90 -33.94 11.53
N MET A 706 -36.41 -34.10 10.30
CA MET A 706 -36.73 -35.21 9.41
C MET A 706 -35.68 -36.33 9.46
N LEU A 707 -34.39 -35.96 9.44
CA LEU A 707 -33.29 -36.91 9.53
C LEU A 707 -32.28 -36.46 10.59
N THR A 708 -31.71 -37.42 11.32
CA THR A 708 -30.51 -37.23 12.13
C THR A 708 -29.46 -38.24 11.69
N LEU A 709 -28.23 -37.75 11.50
CA LEU A 709 -27.02 -38.51 11.21
C LEU A 709 -25.99 -38.22 12.31
N TRP A 710 -25.20 -39.23 12.69
CA TRP A 710 -24.08 -39.09 13.64
C TRP A 710 -22.78 -39.56 12.97
N PRO A 711 -22.00 -38.63 12.37
CA PRO A 711 -20.72 -38.96 11.75
C PRO A 711 -19.72 -39.55 12.76
N MET A 712 -18.90 -40.49 12.30
CA MET A 712 -17.86 -41.14 13.12
C MET A 712 -16.58 -40.31 13.26
N SER A 713 -16.38 -39.30 12.42
CA SER A 713 -15.21 -38.42 12.39
C SER A 713 -15.58 -36.99 12.00
N HIS A 714 -14.71 -36.02 12.31
CA HIS A 714 -14.88 -34.63 11.89
C HIS A 714 -14.89 -34.51 10.36
N SER A 715 -13.99 -35.21 9.67
CA SER A 715 -13.91 -35.18 8.21
C SER A 715 -15.19 -35.68 7.54
N LEU A 716 -15.77 -36.80 8.01
CA LEU A 716 -17.06 -37.29 7.52
C LEU A 716 -18.20 -36.29 7.82
N ALA A 717 -18.12 -35.57 8.95
CA ALA A 717 -19.08 -34.51 9.25
C ALA A 717 -18.94 -33.32 8.31
N SER A 718 -17.71 -32.88 8.01
CA SER A 718 -17.41 -31.84 7.03
C SER A 718 -17.85 -32.22 5.62
N GLU A 719 -17.61 -33.45 5.19
CA GLU A 719 -18.06 -33.95 3.89
C GLU A 719 -19.58 -33.92 3.74
N TRP A 720 -20.30 -34.38 4.76
CA TRP A 720 -21.77 -34.49 4.71
C TRP A 720 -22.49 -33.18 5.02
N LEU A 721 -22.03 -32.39 5.99
CA LEU A 721 -22.63 -31.10 6.33
C LEU A 721 -22.43 -30.12 5.18
N ASP A 722 -21.19 -29.84 4.79
CA ASP A 722 -20.92 -28.87 3.73
C ASP A 722 -21.40 -29.38 2.38
N GLY A 723 -21.37 -30.70 2.12
CA GLY A 723 -21.95 -31.27 0.90
C GLY A 723 -23.45 -31.06 0.78
N LEU A 724 -24.20 -31.21 1.88
CA LEU A 724 -25.66 -30.95 1.89
C LEU A 724 -25.95 -29.45 1.77
N LEU A 725 -25.21 -28.59 2.49
CA LEU A 725 -25.33 -27.13 2.37
C LEU A 725 -25.03 -26.66 0.93
N MET A 726 -23.93 -27.12 0.34
CA MET A 726 -23.55 -26.81 -1.03
C MET A 726 -24.57 -27.29 -2.08
N LEU A 727 -25.25 -28.43 -1.86
CA LEU A 727 -26.36 -28.89 -2.70
C LEU A 727 -27.59 -27.97 -2.60
N LEU A 728 -27.87 -27.45 -1.41
CA LEU A 728 -28.92 -26.46 -1.16
C LEU A 728 -28.51 -25.03 -1.55
N ASN A 729 -27.35 -24.87 -2.22
CA ASN A 729 -26.73 -23.59 -2.60
C ASN A 729 -26.43 -22.65 -1.41
N GLN A 730 -26.26 -23.23 -0.21
CA GLN A 730 -25.79 -22.54 0.99
C GLN A 730 -24.26 -22.64 1.09
N ALA A 731 -23.64 -21.68 1.79
CA ALA A 731 -22.19 -21.66 1.98
C ALA A 731 -21.72 -22.80 2.90
N PRO A 732 -20.50 -23.35 2.70
CA PRO A 732 -19.88 -24.26 3.66
C PRO A 732 -19.57 -23.55 4.98
N ILE A 733 -19.64 -24.30 6.08
CA ILE A 733 -19.46 -23.79 7.45
C ILE A 733 -18.21 -24.40 8.10
N THR A 734 -17.77 -25.61 7.72
CA THR A 734 -16.62 -26.22 8.40
C THR A 734 -15.26 -25.70 7.89
N ALA A 735 -14.37 -25.40 8.83
CA ALA A 735 -13.02 -24.92 8.53
C ALA A 735 -12.17 -25.92 7.72
N GLU A 736 -12.52 -27.21 7.72
CA GLU A 736 -11.86 -28.24 6.91
C GLU A 736 -12.15 -28.04 5.41
N THR A 737 -13.41 -27.73 5.06
CA THR A 737 -13.81 -27.40 3.68
C THR A 737 -13.28 -26.03 3.25
N SER A 738 -13.31 -25.02 4.12
CA SER A 738 -12.73 -23.70 3.81
C SER A 738 -11.22 -23.77 3.54
N LYS A 739 -10.48 -24.58 4.32
CA LYS A 739 -9.05 -24.82 4.09
C LYS A 739 -8.79 -25.54 2.77
N LEU A 740 -9.66 -26.45 2.36
CA LEU A 740 -9.56 -27.11 1.06
C LEU A 740 -9.81 -26.14 -0.11
N ILE A 741 -10.80 -25.25 0.01
CA ILE A 741 -11.09 -24.22 -1.00
C ILE A 741 -9.90 -23.26 -1.16
N ASN A 742 -9.37 -22.73 -0.05
CA ASN A 742 -8.21 -21.84 -0.08
C ASN A 742 -6.99 -22.55 -0.71
N LEU A 743 -6.69 -23.80 -0.28
CA LEU A 743 -5.58 -24.58 -0.82
C LEU A 743 -5.67 -24.78 -2.34
N VAL A 744 -6.87 -25.07 -2.87
CA VAL A 744 -7.10 -25.22 -4.31
C VAL A 744 -6.95 -23.88 -5.04
N SER A 745 -7.46 -22.79 -4.46
CA SER A 745 -7.29 -21.43 -5.00
C SER A 745 -5.81 -21.01 -5.06
N ASP A 746 -5.06 -21.22 -3.99
CA ASP A 746 -3.65 -20.85 -3.86
C ASP A 746 -2.76 -21.61 -4.85
N TYR A 747 -2.98 -22.92 -5.00
CA TYR A 747 -2.28 -23.71 -6.02
C TYR A 747 -2.74 -23.33 -7.44
N GLY A 748 -4.02 -23.03 -7.65
CA GLY A 748 -4.52 -22.50 -8.92
C GLY A 748 -3.84 -21.19 -9.32
N LEU A 749 -3.64 -20.27 -8.37
CA LEU A 749 -2.93 -19.01 -8.58
C LEU A 749 -1.46 -19.27 -8.90
N LYS A 750 -0.78 -20.10 -8.10
CA LYS A 750 0.64 -20.46 -8.33
C LYS A 750 0.84 -21.15 -9.68
N ILE A 751 -0.07 -22.02 -10.12
CA ILE A 751 -0.04 -22.66 -11.45
C ILE A 751 -0.28 -21.65 -12.58
N ARG A 752 -1.19 -20.68 -12.41
CA ARG A 752 -1.38 -19.60 -13.39
C ARG A 752 -0.14 -18.70 -13.48
N LEU A 753 0.47 -18.34 -12.35
CA LEU A 753 1.70 -17.53 -12.28
C LEU A 753 2.92 -18.22 -12.91
N LEU A 754 3.01 -19.56 -12.90
CA LEU A 754 4.08 -20.28 -13.62
C LEU A 754 4.06 -20.07 -15.15
N ASN A 755 2.95 -19.60 -15.73
CA ASN A 755 2.87 -19.26 -17.16
C ASN A 755 3.28 -17.81 -17.46
N VAL A 756 3.49 -16.97 -16.44
CA VAL A 756 3.93 -15.58 -16.61
C VAL A 756 5.46 -15.57 -16.80
N ARG A 757 5.92 -14.94 -17.89
CA ARG A 757 7.37 -14.80 -18.16
C ARG A 757 7.88 -13.52 -17.51
N MET A 758 9.03 -13.61 -16.83
CA MET A 758 9.70 -12.48 -16.18
C MET A 758 9.92 -11.28 -17.12
N ASP A 759 10.24 -11.54 -18.39
CA ASP A 759 10.47 -10.51 -19.42
C ASP A 759 9.21 -9.64 -19.64
N SER A 760 8.01 -10.22 -19.45
CA SER A 760 6.71 -9.55 -19.54
C SER A 760 6.14 -9.11 -18.19
N SER A 761 6.86 -9.29 -17.08
CA SER A 761 6.39 -8.88 -15.74
C SER A 761 6.77 -7.45 -15.36
N PHE A 762 7.79 -6.88 -16.02
CA PHE A 762 8.23 -5.49 -15.79
C PHE A 762 7.71 -4.52 -16.86
N GLU A 763 7.24 -5.04 -17.99
CA GLU A 763 6.27 -4.35 -18.83
C GLU A 763 4.92 -4.38 -18.11
N GLY A 764 4.66 -3.37 -17.27
CA GLY A 764 3.31 -3.09 -16.80
C GLY A 764 2.35 -3.00 -18.00
N PRO A 765 1.09 -3.46 -17.86
CA PRO A 765 0.18 -3.78 -18.97
C PRO A 765 0.31 -2.77 -20.13
N PRO A 766 0.86 -3.19 -21.30
CA PRO A 766 1.39 -2.27 -22.30
C PRO A 766 0.31 -1.25 -22.69
N PRO A 767 0.61 0.06 -22.65
CA PRO A 767 -0.37 1.12 -22.36
C PRO A 767 -1.63 1.01 -23.20
N GLY A 768 -2.67 0.41 -22.59
CA GLY A 768 -3.85 -0.08 -23.29
C GLY A 768 -4.27 -1.51 -22.91
N ALA A 769 -3.45 -2.35 -22.29
CA ALA A 769 -3.89 -3.67 -21.86
C ALA A 769 -4.83 -3.57 -20.63
N GLY A 770 -6.06 -4.08 -20.77
CA GLY A 770 -7.18 -3.79 -19.86
C GLY A 770 -8.07 -2.65 -20.34
N VAL A 771 -7.60 -1.83 -21.28
CA VAL A 771 -8.43 -1.00 -22.15
C VAL A 771 -8.77 -1.82 -23.40
N VAL A 772 -9.91 -1.52 -24.04
CA VAL A 772 -10.18 -2.03 -25.38
C VAL A 772 -9.19 -1.36 -26.35
N PRO A 773 -8.46 -2.11 -27.21
CA PRO A 773 -7.47 -1.52 -28.10
C PRO A 773 -8.02 -0.35 -28.93
N SER A 774 -7.25 0.75 -29.03
CA SER A 774 -7.66 1.92 -29.80
C SER A 774 -7.97 1.53 -31.24
N ARG A 775 -9.20 1.80 -31.69
CA ARG A 775 -9.71 1.43 -33.02
C ARG A 775 -9.14 2.26 -34.18
N GLU A 776 -8.01 2.95 -33.99
CA GLU A 776 -7.34 3.73 -35.04
C GLU A 776 -6.83 2.79 -36.16
N GLY A 777 -7.62 2.67 -37.23
CA GLY A 777 -7.35 1.80 -38.37
C GLY A 777 -8.21 0.54 -38.48
N LEU A 778 -9.19 0.33 -37.57
CA LEU A 778 -10.17 -0.77 -37.66
C LEU A 778 -11.53 -0.25 -38.12
N ASP A 779 -12.09 -0.86 -39.15
CA ASP A 779 -13.35 -0.47 -39.82
C ASP A 779 -14.59 -1.19 -39.23
N GLU A 780 -15.78 -0.94 -39.81
CA GLU A 780 -17.06 -1.40 -39.23
C GLU A 780 -17.16 -2.92 -39.11
N ASP A 781 -16.41 -3.67 -39.92
CA ASP A 781 -16.49 -5.13 -39.96
C ASP A 781 -15.98 -5.81 -38.67
N TYR A 782 -15.15 -5.16 -37.83
CA TYR A 782 -14.62 -5.76 -36.58
C TYR A 782 -15.70 -6.39 -35.68
N PHE A 783 -16.89 -5.78 -35.57
CA PHE A 783 -17.98 -6.35 -34.77
C PHE A 783 -18.50 -7.66 -35.38
N PHE A 784 -18.53 -7.77 -36.71
CA PHE A 784 -18.87 -8.99 -37.42
C PHE A 784 -17.70 -9.99 -37.43
N GLU A 785 -16.45 -9.53 -37.51
CA GLU A 785 -15.25 -10.37 -37.39
C GLU A 785 -15.18 -11.11 -36.05
N ALA A 786 -15.53 -10.46 -34.94
CA ALA A 786 -15.61 -11.11 -33.63
C ALA A 786 -16.52 -12.35 -33.66
N PHE A 787 -17.70 -12.25 -34.28
CA PHE A 787 -18.61 -13.38 -34.49
C PHE A 787 -18.12 -14.39 -35.55
N ASN A 788 -17.57 -13.90 -36.67
CA ASN A 788 -17.03 -14.75 -37.75
C ASN A 788 -15.86 -15.60 -37.24
N SER A 789 -15.03 -15.09 -36.33
CA SER A 789 -13.92 -15.81 -35.69
C SER A 789 -14.39 -17.01 -34.84
N MET A 790 -15.59 -16.92 -34.28
CA MET A 790 -16.27 -17.99 -33.54
C MET A 790 -17.10 -18.91 -34.45
N GLY A 791 -17.07 -18.68 -35.77
CA GLY A 791 -17.75 -19.51 -36.77
C GLY A 791 -19.21 -19.12 -37.07
N TYR A 792 -19.71 -18.00 -36.52
CA TYR A 792 -21.04 -17.49 -36.83
C TYR A 792 -21.06 -16.75 -38.18
N SER A 793 -22.20 -16.79 -38.86
CA SER A 793 -22.47 -16.02 -40.08
C SER A 793 -23.42 -14.88 -39.71
N VAL A 794 -22.89 -13.68 -39.46
CA VAL A 794 -23.76 -12.53 -39.12
C VAL A 794 -24.42 -11.96 -40.38
N LEU A 795 -25.67 -11.53 -40.24
CA LEU A 795 -26.39 -10.75 -41.25
C LEU A 795 -26.90 -9.47 -40.58
N CYS A 796 -26.52 -8.32 -41.14
CA CYS A 796 -27.07 -7.01 -40.81
C CYS A 796 -27.73 -6.44 -42.08
N ASP A 797 -28.89 -5.81 -41.94
CA ASP A 797 -29.74 -5.45 -43.07
C ASP A 797 -30.28 -4.03 -42.94
N ARG A 798 -30.47 -3.35 -44.07
CA ARG A 798 -30.87 -1.94 -44.10
C ARG A 798 -32.39 -1.83 -44.06
N LEU A 799 -32.92 -1.55 -42.87
CA LEU A 799 -34.34 -1.34 -42.66
C LEU A 799 -34.88 -0.20 -43.56
N PRO A 800 -36.05 -0.36 -44.22
CA PRO A 800 -36.72 0.67 -45.02
C PRO A 800 -36.84 2.04 -44.36
N SER A 801 -37.01 2.10 -43.03
CA SER A 801 -37.08 3.35 -42.28
C SER A 801 -35.77 4.16 -42.25
N LEU A 802 -34.62 3.60 -42.63
CA LEU A 802 -33.29 4.22 -42.54
C LEU A 802 -32.83 4.83 -43.89
N ASP A 803 -32.83 6.16 -43.94
CA ASP A 803 -32.63 6.99 -45.13
C ASP A 803 -33.78 6.82 -46.16
N PRO A 804 -35.05 7.02 -45.74
CA PRO A 804 -36.21 6.72 -46.58
C PRO A 804 -36.34 7.71 -47.74
N GLU A 805 -36.85 7.27 -48.89
CA GLU A 805 -37.07 8.12 -50.06
C GLU A 805 -38.01 9.29 -49.71
N GLU A 806 -37.73 10.48 -50.26
CA GLU A 806 -38.42 11.72 -49.87
C GLU A 806 -39.94 11.65 -50.15
N GLY A 807 -40.74 11.86 -49.11
CA GLY A 807 -42.20 11.73 -49.16
C GLY A 807 -42.75 10.34 -48.81
N THR A 808 -41.90 9.33 -48.60
CA THR A 808 -42.32 8.05 -48.01
C THR A 808 -42.44 8.16 -46.47
N SER A 809 -43.05 7.19 -45.81
CA SER A 809 -43.13 7.14 -44.34
C SER A 809 -43.17 5.69 -43.81
N PRO A 810 -42.07 4.92 -43.94
CA PRO A 810 -42.05 3.50 -43.57
C PRO A 810 -42.42 3.25 -42.11
N THR A 811 -43.19 2.19 -41.88
CA THR A 811 -43.75 1.81 -40.59
C THR A 811 -42.92 0.70 -39.92
N VAL A 812 -43.06 0.54 -38.60
CA VAL A 812 -42.41 -0.58 -37.87
C VAL A 812 -42.83 -1.94 -38.45
N ALA A 813 -44.05 -2.07 -38.97
CA ALA A 813 -44.53 -3.30 -39.60
C ALA A 813 -43.84 -3.62 -40.93
N GLU A 814 -43.48 -2.60 -41.72
CA GLU A 814 -42.75 -2.77 -42.98
C GLU A 814 -41.27 -3.10 -42.75
N ASP A 815 -40.64 -2.51 -41.72
CA ASP A 815 -39.29 -2.90 -41.28
C ASP A 815 -39.27 -4.37 -40.81
N VAL A 816 -40.29 -4.79 -40.05
CA VAL A 816 -40.46 -6.17 -39.57
C VAL A 816 -40.61 -7.16 -40.72
N GLU A 817 -41.50 -6.88 -41.68
CA GLU A 817 -41.70 -7.76 -42.82
C GLU A 817 -40.49 -7.75 -43.78
N HIS A 818 -39.78 -6.62 -43.90
CA HIS A 818 -38.53 -6.57 -44.63
C HIS A 818 -37.51 -7.54 -44.02
N LEU A 819 -37.11 -7.32 -42.76
CA LEU A 819 -36.12 -8.13 -42.06
C LEU A 819 -36.49 -9.63 -42.02
N ARG A 820 -37.80 -9.92 -41.83
CA ARG A 820 -38.35 -11.29 -41.87
C ARG A 820 -38.14 -11.95 -43.22
N ARG A 821 -38.41 -11.24 -44.32
CA ARG A 821 -38.36 -11.74 -45.71
C ARG A 821 -36.95 -11.81 -46.30
N THR A 822 -36.08 -10.85 -46.00
CA THR A 822 -34.72 -10.75 -46.58
C THR A 822 -33.68 -11.54 -45.80
N SER A 823 -33.73 -11.49 -44.47
CA SER A 823 -32.68 -12.02 -43.60
C SER A 823 -33.12 -13.26 -42.82
N VAL A 824 -34.27 -13.22 -42.12
CA VAL A 824 -34.66 -14.35 -41.25
C VAL A 824 -35.10 -15.58 -42.05
N LEU A 825 -36.16 -15.47 -42.86
CA LEU A 825 -36.75 -16.63 -43.55
C LEU A 825 -35.77 -17.37 -44.48
N PRO A 826 -34.91 -16.73 -45.29
CA PRO A 826 -33.97 -17.44 -46.17
C PRO A 826 -32.99 -18.35 -45.42
N GLU A 827 -32.52 -17.95 -44.24
CA GLU A 827 -31.64 -18.77 -43.41
C GLU A 827 -32.38 -19.94 -42.76
N LEU A 828 -33.64 -19.75 -42.39
CA LEU A 828 -34.49 -20.81 -41.86
C LEU A 828 -34.86 -21.85 -42.93
N GLU A 829 -35.07 -21.45 -44.18
CA GLU A 829 -35.28 -22.39 -45.31
C GLU A 829 -33.96 -23.07 -45.76
N ARG A 830 -32.80 -22.43 -45.54
CA ARG A 830 -31.48 -23.10 -45.53
C ARG A 830 -31.28 -24.04 -44.33
N ARG A 831 -32.30 -24.23 -43.49
CA ARG A 831 -32.35 -25.13 -42.32
C ARG A 831 -31.39 -24.76 -41.19
N ARG A 832 -30.88 -23.52 -41.16
CA ARG A 832 -29.98 -23.04 -40.10
C ARG A 832 -30.75 -22.79 -38.79
N LYS A 833 -30.02 -22.83 -37.67
CA LYS A 833 -30.46 -22.30 -36.38
C LYS A 833 -30.07 -20.82 -36.33
N VAL A 834 -30.96 -19.93 -35.89
CA VAL A 834 -30.74 -18.47 -35.94
C VAL A 834 -30.97 -17.84 -34.56
N ILE A 835 -30.08 -16.97 -34.12
CA ILE A 835 -30.34 -16.02 -33.03
C ILE A 835 -30.74 -14.70 -33.66
N VAL A 836 -31.79 -14.06 -33.18
CA VAL A 836 -32.16 -12.71 -33.62
C VAL A 836 -31.71 -11.70 -32.57
N MET A 837 -30.78 -10.82 -32.97
CA MET A 837 -30.30 -9.72 -32.14
C MET A 837 -31.00 -8.41 -32.52
N GLY A 838 -31.51 -7.68 -31.53
CA GLY A 838 -32.01 -6.32 -31.70
C GLY A 838 -31.15 -5.33 -30.92
N HIS A 839 -30.55 -4.35 -31.60
CA HIS A 839 -29.89 -3.19 -30.96
C HIS A 839 -30.81 -1.97 -31.00
N SER A 840 -30.94 -1.22 -29.90
CA SER A 840 -31.73 0.02 -29.85
C SER A 840 -33.16 -0.14 -30.41
N TYR A 841 -33.53 0.59 -31.46
CA TYR A 841 -34.79 0.42 -32.21
C TYR A 841 -35.04 -1.02 -32.72
N GLY A 842 -33.99 -1.77 -33.01
CA GLY A 842 -34.04 -3.18 -33.41
C GLY A 842 -34.75 -4.09 -32.39
N GLY A 843 -34.89 -3.69 -31.12
CA GLY A 843 -35.73 -4.39 -30.14
C GLY A 843 -37.22 -4.41 -30.47
N CYS A 844 -37.70 -3.43 -31.26
CA CYS A 844 -39.05 -3.44 -31.83
C CYS A 844 -39.16 -4.35 -33.06
N VAL A 845 -38.10 -4.44 -33.86
CA VAL A 845 -38.14 -5.06 -35.20
C VAL A 845 -37.72 -6.53 -35.17
N GLY A 846 -36.55 -6.85 -34.63
CA GLY A 846 -35.98 -8.20 -34.63
C GLY A 846 -36.90 -9.23 -33.94
N PRO A 847 -37.30 -9.02 -32.67
CA PRO A 847 -38.22 -9.94 -32.00
C PRO A 847 -39.57 -10.09 -32.72
N ALA A 848 -40.09 -9.04 -33.37
CA ALA A 848 -41.32 -9.16 -34.16
C ALA A 848 -41.11 -9.93 -35.47
N ALA A 849 -39.97 -9.78 -36.14
CA ALA A 849 -39.60 -10.59 -37.30
C ALA A 849 -39.49 -12.09 -36.96
N ALA A 850 -39.09 -12.44 -35.72
CA ALA A 850 -39.03 -13.81 -35.22
C ALA A 850 -40.39 -14.46 -34.88
N LYS A 851 -41.52 -13.72 -34.93
CA LYS A 851 -42.83 -14.18 -34.46
C LYS A 851 -43.34 -15.43 -35.21
N GLY A 852 -43.62 -16.52 -34.49
CA GLY A 852 -44.05 -17.78 -35.10
C GLY A 852 -42.96 -18.53 -35.87
N LEU A 853 -41.68 -18.26 -35.60
CA LEU A 853 -40.53 -18.86 -36.28
C LEU A 853 -39.56 -19.59 -35.33
N SER A 854 -39.95 -19.86 -34.08
CA SER A 854 -39.10 -20.62 -33.16
C SER A 854 -38.80 -22.02 -33.69
N SER A 855 -37.68 -22.59 -33.24
CA SER A 855 -37.27 -23.96 -33.59
C SER A 855 -38.30 -25.01 -33.18
N SER A 856 -39.09 -24.72 -32.14
CA SER A 856 -40.20 -25.54 -31.66
C SER A 856 -41.42 -25.48 -32.58
N GLU A 857 -41.84 -24.28 -32.99
CA GLU A 857 -42.99 -24.09 -33.90
C GLU A 857 -42.68 -24.65 -35.29
N ARG A 858 -41.49 -24.36 -35.83
CA ARG A 858 -41.07 -24.89 -37.14
C ARG A 858 -40.94 -26.41 -37.15
N LEU A 859 -40.51 -27.03 -36.06
CA LEU A 859 -40.48 -28.49 -35.93
C LEU A 859 -41.89 -29.10 -35.91
N ALA A 860 -42.86 -28.46 -35.25
CA ALA A 860 -44.26 -28.88 -35.28
C ALA A 860 -44.86 -28.78 -36.71
N ASP A 861 -44.47 -27.74 -37.45
CA ASP A 861 -44.74 -27.55 -38.90
C ASP A 861 -44.00 -28.56 -39.81
N GLY A 862 -43.20 -29.48 -39.26
CA GLY A 862 -42.38 -30.44 -40.02
C GLY A 862 -41.17 -29.83 -40.73
N LYS A 863 -40.88 -28.54 -40.51
CA LYS A 863 -39.76 -27.80 -41.10
C LYS A 863 -38.50 -27.95 -40.25
N LYS A 864 -37.32 -27.84 -40.89
CA LYS A 864 -36.03 -27.84 -40.22
C LYS A 864 -35.46 -26.42 -40.14
N GLY A 865 -34.59 -26.20 -39.16
CA GLY A 865 -34.11 -24.87 -38.79
C GLY A 865 -35.18 -24.04 -38.06
N GLY A 866 -34.74 -23.00 -37.36
CA GLY A 866 -35.62 -22.08 -36.64
C GLY A 866 -34.86 -21.07 -35.82
N VAL A 867 -35.58 -20.07 -35.30
CA VAL A 867 -35.01 -19.16 -34.30
C VAL A 867 -34.81 -19.94 -33.00
N VAL A 868 -33.63 -19.86 -32.40
CA VAL A 868 -33.30 -20.56 -31.14
C VAL A 868 -33.44 -19.66 -29.91
N GLY A 869 -33.21 -18.35 -30.07
CA GLY A 869 -33.37 -17.37 -29.01
C GLY A 869 -33.26 -15.93 -29.49
N ILE A 870 -33.51 -15.00 -28.57
CA ILE A 870 -33.61 -13.56 -28.83
C ILE A 870 -32.64 -12.82 -27.91
N VAL A 871 -31.83 -11.93 -28.47
CA VAL A 871 -30.87 -11.11 -27.72
C VAL A 871 -31.14 -9.63 -27.97
N ASN A 872 -31.33 -8.86 -26.91
CA ASN A 872 -31.55 -7.42 -26.98
C ASN A 872 -30.32 -6.67 -26.45
N LEU A 873 -29.86 -5.62 -27.14
CA LEU A 873 -28.62 -4.87 -26.85
C LEU A 873 -28.95 -3.37 -26.72
N SER A 874 -28.98 -2.84 -25.48
CA SER A 874 -29.59 -1.52 -25.15
C SER A 874 -30.88 -1.22 -25.94
N ALA A 875 -31.76 -2.22 -26.01
CA ALA A 875 -32.85 -2.24 -26.98
C ALA A 875 -34.21 -1.89 -26.36
N ALA A 876 -35.06 -1.25 -27.17
CA ALA A 876 -36.42 -0.90 -26.81
C ALA A 876 -37.29 -2.17 -26.71
N ILE A 877 -37.87 -2.44 -25.54
CA ILE A 877 -38.90 -3.48 -25.36
C ILE A 877 -40.26 -2.80 -25.38
N VAL A 878 -41.01 -2.99 -26.47
CA VAL A 878 -42.33 -2.36 -26.70
C VAL A 878 -43.39 -3.44 -26.85
N ALA A 879 -44.54 -3.25 -26.20
CA ALA A 879 -45.66 -4.19 -26.25
C ALA A 879 -46.38 -4.15 -27.60
N GLY A 880 -46.78 -5.32 -28.11
CA GLY A 880 -47.48 -5.43 -29.39
C GLY A 880 -48.76 -4.60 -29.44
N GLY A 881 -48.94 -3.82 -30.51
CA GLY A 881 -50.07 -2.91 -30.69
C GLY A 881 -49.91 -1.53 -30.05
N THR A 882 -48.88 -1.31 -29.23
CA THR A 882 -48.46 0.03 -28.76
C THR A 882 -47.41 0.62 -29.69
N SER A 883 -47.23 1.94 -29.68
CA SER A 883 -46.18 2.62 -30.46
C SER A 883 -44.92 2.85 -29.64
N LEU A 884 -43.79 3.10 -30.31
CA LEU A 884 -42.50 3.37 -29.65
C LEU A 884 -42.52 4.62 -28.75
N LEU A 885 -43.45 5.57 -28.95
CA LEU A 885 -43.68 6.69 -28.02
C LEU A 885 -44.15 6.26 -26.63
N SER A 886 -44.69 5.05 -26.46
CA SER A 886 -45.22 4.59 -25.16
C SER A 886 -44.15 4.37 -24.09
N ILE A 887 -42.89 4.13 -24.48
CA ILE A 887 -41.76 3.96 -23.55
C ILE A 887 -41.04 5.28 -23.22
N PHE A 888 -41.38 6.39 -23.88
CA PHE A 888 -40.74 7.68 -23.63
C PHE A 888 -41.53 8.54 -22.62
N PRO A 889 -40.84 9.21 -21.67
CA PRO A 889 -41.49 10.05 -20.66
C PRO A 889 -42.49 11.07 -21.25
N GLY A 890 -43.76 10.94 -20.86
CA GLY A 890 -44.83 11.83 -21.30
C GLY A 890 -45.29 11.64 -22.75
N GLY A 891 -44.93 10.53 -23.41
CA GLY A 891 -45.43 10.17 -24.75
C GLY A 891 -44.92 11.07 -25.88
N LYS A 892 -43.71 11.64 -25.73
CA LYS A 892 -43.11 12.60 -26.66
C LYS A 892 -41.78 12.09 -27.19
N ILE A 893 -41.41 12.56 -28.38
CA ILE A 893 -40.08 12.33 -28.95
C ILE A 893 -39.03 13.06 -28.07
N PRO A 894 -37.92 12.41 -27.69
CA PRO A 894 -36.84 13.04 -26.93
C PRO A 894 -36.31 14.35 -27.55
N ALA A 895 -35.97 15.32 -26.70
CA ALA A 895 -35.54 16.64 -27.13
C ALA A 895 -34.22 16.66 -27.94
N GLY A 896 -33.35 15.66 -27.76
CA GLY A 896 -32.09 15.52 -28.51
C GLY A 896 -32.23 14.94 -29.93
N LEU A 897 -33.46 14.79 -30.44
CA LEU A 897 -33.73 14.32 -31.79
C LEU A 897 -34.31 15.45 -32.67
N VAL A 898 -33.52 15.92 -33.63
CA VAL A 898 -33.93 16.94 -34.61
C VAL A 898 -34.95 16.33 -35.56
N THR A 899 -36.19 16.79 -35.52
CA THR A 899 -37.26 16.29 -36.42
C THR A 899 -37.45 17.20 -37.63
N ASN A 900 -37.29 16.67 -38.84
CA ASN A 900 -37.59 17.36 -40.09
C ASN A 900 -39.01 17.02 -40.55
N LYS A 901 -39.90 18.02 -40.50
CA LYS A 901 -41.32 17.87 -40.87
C LYS A 901 -41.57 17.83 -42.39
N ALA A 902 -40.61 18.25 -43.22
CA ALA A 902 -40.75 18.25 -44.67
C ALA A 902 -40.41 16.87 -45.26
N SER A 903 -39.28 16.28 -44.84
CA SER A 903 -38.86 14.93 -45.25
C SER A 903 -39.55 13.81 -44.47
N GLY A 904 -40.18 14.11 -43.32
CA GLY A 904 -40.79 13.10 -42.46
C GLY A 904 -39.78 12.26 -41.66
N THR A 905 -38.57 12.78 -41.45
CA THR A 905 -37.45 12.06 -40.80
C THR A 905 -36.94 12.75 -39.54
N PHE A 906 -36.04 12.10 -38.79
CA PHE A 906 -35.31 12.68 -37.68
C PHE A 906 -33.82 12.28 -37.68
N MET A 907 -33.01 13.05 -36.94
CA MET A 907 -31.58 12.83 -36.70
C MET A 907 -31.25 13.02 -35.22
N VAL A 908 -30.15 12.46 -34.73
CA VAL A 908 -29.60 12.77 -33.40
C VAL A 908 -28.85 14.11 -33.46
N GLU A 909 -29.15 15.03 -32.53
CA GLU A 909 -28.49 16.35 -32.49
C GLU A 909 -27.12 16.31 -31.78
N ASN A 910 -27.06 15.62 -30.65
CA ASN A 910 -25.86 15.50 -29.83
C ASN A 910 -25.51 14.01 -29.63
N THR A 911 -24.51 13.55 -30.37
CA THR A 911 -24.05 12.15 -30.38
C THR A 911 -23.12 11.80 -29.21
N LYS A 912 -22.63 12.78 -28.44
CA LYS A 912 -21.55 12.56 -27.46
C LYS A 912 -21.90 11.57 -26.35
N GLY A 913 -23.15 11.59 -25.87
CA GLY A 913 -23.64 10.64 -24.87
C GLY A 913 -23.86 9.22 -25.39
N TYR A 914 -23.95 9.04 -26.71
CA TYR A 914 -24.14 7.73 -27.34
C TYR A 914 -22.82 6.96 -27.46
N TYR A 915 -21.73 7.66 -27.81
CA TYR A 915 -20.40 7.09 -28.07
C TYR A 915 -19.49 7.09 -26.83
N LYS A 916 -20.05 7.03 -25.62
CA LYS A 916 -19.29 6.99 -24.37
C LYS A 916 -18.44 5.72 -24.29
N GLY A 917 -17.13 5.90 -24.06
CA GLY A 917 -16.10 4.86 -24.14
C GLY A 917 -15.42 4.73 -25.51
N VAL A 918 -15.85 5.46 -26.55
CA VAL A 918 -15.19 5.51 -27.87
C VAL A 918 -14.19 6.68 -27.91
N SER A 919 -13.10 6.55 -28.68
CA SER A 919 -12.15 7.66 -28.88
C SER A 919 -12.81 8.82 -29.65
N PRO A 920 -12.42 10.10 -29.43
CA PRO A 920 -13.05 11.24 -30.08
C PRO A 920 -13.12 11.12 -31.61
N ALA A 921 -12.00 10.79 -32.25
CA ALA A 921 -11.92 10.64 -33.70
C ALA A 921 -12.87 9.55 -34.25
N ALA A 922 -12.95 8.38 -33.60
CA ALA A 922 -13.88 7.32 -34.02
C ALA A 922 -15.35 7.67 -33.70
N SER A 923 -15.60 8.50 -32.67
CA SER A 923 -16.95 9.01 -32.37
C SER A 923 -17.42 10.07 -33.37
N ASP A 924 -16.52 10.96 -33.82
CA ASP A 924 -16.79 11.97 -34.85
C ASP A 924 -16.98 11.30 -36.22
N GLU A 925 -16.16 10.29 -36.54
CA GLU A 925 -16.33 9.48 -37.75
C GLU A 925 -17.68 8.73 -37.74
N ALA A 926 -18.01 8.01 -36.66
CA ALA A 926 -19.29 7.30 -36.56
C ALA A 926 -20.49 8.27 -36.61
N ALA A 927 -20.39 9.43 -35.97
CA ALA A 927 -21.41 10.48 -36.08
C ALA A 927 -21.58 11.00 -37.51
N SER A 928 -20.50 11.12 -38.29
CA SER A 928 -20.56 11.54 -39.71
C SER A 928 -21.26 10.53 -40.63
N ARG A 929 -21.30 9.25 -40.22
CA ARG A 929 -21.93 8.16 -40.96
C ARG A 929 -23.45 8.03 -40.72
N LEU A 930 -24.00 8.74 -39.73
CA LEU A 930 -25.43 8.70 -39.41
C LEU A 930 -26.31 9.08 -40.61
N ARG A 931 -27.54 8.55 -40.64
CA ARG A 931 -28.54 8.75 -41.69
C ARG A 931 -29.92 9.08 -41.10
N PRO A 932 -30.75 9.89 -41.79
CA PRO A 932 -32.08 10.24 -41.31
C PRO A 932 -32.96 9.00 -41.12
N HIS A 933 -33.67 8.93 -40.01
CA HIS A 933 -34.54 7.79 -39.68
C HIS A 933 -36.01 8.22 -39.71
N ALA A 934 -36.94 7.34 -40.11
CA ALA A 934 -38.32 7.74 -40.40
C ALA A 934 -39.12 8.12 -39.13
N LEU A 935 -39.74 9.30 -39.11
CA LEU A 935 -40.50 9.82 -37.96
C LEU A 935 -41.80 9.01 -37.68
N SER A 936 -42.23 8.21 -38.65
CA SER A 936 -43.38 7.29 -38.57
C SER A 936 -43.20 6.22 -37.49
N ILE A 937 -41.98 5.69 -37.29
CA ILE A 937 -41.71 4.56 -36.37
C ILE A 937 -42.13 4.86 -34.92
N PHE A 938 -42.03 6.13 -34.51
CA PHE A 938 -42.45 6.60 -33.19
C PHE A 938 -43.95 6.45 -32.95
N LYS A 939 -44.76 6.55 -34.01
CA LYS A 939 -46.21 6.71 -33.95
C LYS A 939 -46.96 5.46 -34.39
N THR A 940 -46.40 4.69 -35.32
CA THR A 940 -47.02 3.44 -35.82
C THR A 940 -46.97 2.35 -34.75
N PRO A 941 -48.01 1.49 -34.63
CA PRO A 941 -47.97 0.34 -33.73
C PRO A 941 -46.82 -0.62 -34.05
N VAL A 942 -46.13 -1.08 -33.01
CA VAL A 942 -45.12 -2.15 -33.08
C VAL A 942 -45.85 -3.50 -33.16
N PRO A 943 -45.53 -4.39 -34.12
CA PRO A 943 -46.11 -5.73 -34.17
C PRO A 943 -45.75 -6.58 -32.94
N ALA A 944 -46.53 -7.61 -32.64
CA ALA A 944 -46.32 -8.43 -31.44
C ALA A 944 -44.99 -9.19 -31.48
N GLY A 945 -44.04 -8.81 -30.62
CA GLY A 945 -42.74 -9.46 -30.49
C GLY A 945 -42.82 -10.93 -30.09
N ALA A 946 -41.89 -11.73 -30.59
CA ALA A 946 -41.68 -13.12 -30.18
C ALA A 946 -41.10 -13.26 -28.76
N TRP A 947 -40.51 -12.17 -28.22
CA TRP A 947 -40.04 -12.14 -26.84
C TRP A 947 -41.16 -12.40 -25.83
N ALA A 948 -42.43 -12.15 -26.18
CA ALA A 948 -43.57 -12.42 -25.31
C ALA A 948 -44.07 -13.88 -25.36
N ASP A 949 -43.56 -14.73 -26.26
CA ASP A 949 -44.05 -16.10 -26.43
C ASP A 949 -43.33 -17.08 -25.50
N ALA A 950 -44.09 -18.02 -24.92
CA ALA A 950 -43.56 -19.10 -24.08
C ALA A 950 -42.57 -20.02 -24.82
N ALA A 951 -42.60 -20.05 -26.16
CA ALA A 951 -41.61 -20.72 -26.98
C ALA A 951 -40.17 -20.21 -26.75
N PHE A 952 -40.01 -19.00 -26.20
CA PHE A 952 -38.72 -18.40 -25.85
C PHE A 952 -38.45 -18.37 -24.34
N ASP A 953 -39.20 -19.09 -23.50
CA ASP A 953 -38.85 -19.23 -22.08
C ASP A 953 -37.47 -19.90 -21.92
N GLY A 954 -36.63 -19.30 -21.07
CA GLY A 954 -35.19 -19.62 -20.96
C GLY A 954 -34.31 -19.16 -22.13
N ARG A 955 -34.89 -18.62 -23.21
CA ARG A 955 -34.21 -18.32 -24.49
C ARG A 955 -34.31 -16.85 -24.91
N ARG A 956 -34.21 -15.97 -23.91
CA ARG A 956 -34.19 -14.50 -24.02
C ARG A 956 -32.98 -13.96 -23.25
N ALA A 957 -32.19 -13.09 -23.86
CA ALA A 957 -31.10 -12.40 -23.19
C ALA A 957 -31.14 -10.89 -23.44
N TYR A 958 -30.66 -10.11 -22.47
CA TYR A 958 -30.55 -8.65 -22.59
C TYR A 958 -29.18 -8.18 -22.15
N ILE A 959 -28.52 -7.39 -22.98
CA ILE A 959 -27.21 -6.82 -22.73
C ILE A 959 -27.44 -5.33 -22.41
N LYS A 960 -27.27 -5.00 -21.12
CA LYS A 960 -27.60 -3.73 -20.49
C LYS A 960 -26.36 -2.86 -20.37
N THR A 961 -26.44 -1.63 -20.86
CA THR A 961 -25.32 -0.68 -20.96
C THR A 961 -25.41 0.37 -19.85
N MET A 962 -24.45 0.37 -18.92
CA MET A 962 -24.56 1.13 -17.68
C MET A 962 -24.08 2.58 -17.79
N ALA A 963 -23.32 2.92 -18.83
CA ALA A 963 -22.91 4.30 -19.14
C ALA A 963 -23.73 4.94 -20.28
N ASP A 964 -24.85 4.33 -20.67
CA ASP A 964 -25.72 4.79 -21.75
C ASP A 964 -26.51 6.06 -21.39
N GLU A 965 -26.33 7.14 -22.17
CA GLU A 965 -27.06 8.41 -21.97
C GLU A 965 -28.24 8.58 -22.95
N ALA A 966 -28.44 7.65 -23.90
CA ALA A 966 -29.54 7.66 -24.86
C ALA A 966 -30.74 6.84 -24.36
N VAL A 967 -30.45 5.67 -23.77
CA VAL A 967 -31.42 4.81 -23.07
C VAL A 967 -30.81 4.50 -21.71
N GLY A 968 -31.01 5.39 -20.74
CA GLY A 968 -30.40 5.27 -19.40
C GLY A 968 -30.66 3.91 -18.73
N PRO A 969 -29.73 3.40 -17.89
CA PRO A 969 -29.83 2.05 -17.32
C PRO A 969 -31.08 1.83 -16.47
N GLU A 970 -31.63 2.89 -15.85
CA GLU A 970 -32.94 2.86 -15.18
C GLU A 970 -34.10 2.59 -16.16
N ALA A 971 -34.07 3.19 -17.36
CA ALA A 971 -35.07 2.97 -18.39
C ALA A 971 -34.95 1.57 -19.02
N GLN A 972 -33.73 1.07 -19.24
CA GLN A 972 -33.48 -0.33 -19.63
C GLN A 972 -34.05 -1.30 -18.58
N GLN A 973 -33.80 -1.03 -17.30
CA GLN A 973 -34.32 -1.83 -16.19
C GLN A 973 -35.86 -1.78 -16.09
N ALA A 974 -36.46 -0.61 -16.31
CA ALA A 974 -37.91 -0.42 -16.32
C ALA A 974 -38.58 -1.16 -17.49
N MET A 975 -37.99 -1.12 -18.69
CA MET A 975 -38.46 -1.90 -19.85
C MET A 975 -38.37 -3.40 -19.62
N LEU A 976 -37.27 -3.88 -19.00
CA LEU A 976 -37.14 -5.29 -18.62
C LEU A 976 -38.23 -5.72 -17.63
N ALA A 977 -38.47 -4.93 -16.57
CA ALA A 977 -39.52 -5.20 -15.59
C ALA A 977 -40.93 -5.17 -16.23
N ALA A 978 -41.20 -4.17 -17.08
CA ALA A 978 -42.48 -4.02 -17.77
C ALA A 978 -42.75 -5.13 -18.82
N SER A 979 -41.73 -5.86 -19.26
CA SER A 979 -41.91 -6.99 -20.19
C SER A 979 -42.63 -8.18 -19.57
N GLY A 980 -42.63 -8.32 -18.24
CA GLY A 980 -43.31 -9.41 -17.52
C GLY A 980 -42.76 -10.82 -17.76
N VAL A 981 -41.62 -10.97 -18.47
CA VAL A 981 -40.98 -12.25 -18.78
C VAL A 981 -39.53 -12.27 -18.28
N ALA A 982 -38.98 -13.47 -18.06
CA ALA A 982 -37.59 -13.64 -17.64
C ALA A 982 -36.61 -13.44 -18.82
N TRP A 983 -35.52 -12.71 -18.56
CA TRP A 983 -34.38 -12.48 -19.46
C TRP A 983 -33.07 -12.82 -18.73
N ARG A 984 -32.11 -13.47 -19.40
CA ARG A 984 -30.73 -13.61 -18.92
C ARG A 984 -29.98 -12.29 -19.19
N VAL A 985 -29.65 -11.53 -18.14
CA VAL A 985 -29.06 -10.19 -18.27
C VAL A 985 -27.53 -10.25 -18.18
N LEU A 986 -26.85 -9.56 -19.09
CA LEU A 986 -25.44 -9.17 -18.99
C LEU A 986 -25.38 -7.65 -18.75
N GLU A 987 -24.64 -7.19 -17.75
CA GLU A 987 -24.41 -5.75 -17.52
C GLU A 987 -22.99 -5.37 -17.96
N LEU A 988 -22.88 -4.29 -18.76
CA LEU A 988 -21.63 -3.72 -19.23
C LEU A 988 -21.41 -2.36 -18.53
N ALA A 989 -20.44 -2.30 -17.62
CA ALA A 989 -20.33 -1.24 -16.61
C ALA A 989 -19.97 0.15 -17.18
N ASP A 990 -19.10 0.19 -18.20
CA ASP A 990 -18.54 1.40 -18.81
C ASP A 990 -19.02 1.64 -20.25
N ALA A 991 -19.83 0.72 -20.80
CA ALA A 991 -20.37 0.83 -22.15
C ALA A 991 -21.48 1.89 -22.28
N GLY A 992 -21.31 2.80 -23.25
CA GLY A 992 -22.36 3.68 -23.77
C GLY A 992 -23.37 2.97 -24.67
N HIS A 993 -24.08 3.72 -25.52
CA HIS A 993 -25.17 3.20 -26.36
C HIS A 993 -24.73 2.25 -27.48
N PHE A 994 -23.46 2.31 -27.88
CA PHE A 994 -22.87 1.48 -28.94
C PHE A 994 -21.82 0.49 -28.39
N PRO A 995 -22.22 -0.52 -27.59
CA PRO A 995 -21.31 -1.56 -27.08
C PRO A 995 -20.73 -2.44 -28.20
N ASN A 996 -21.27 -2.38 -29.42
CA ASN A 996 -20.67 -2.98 -30.61
C ASN A 996 -19.34 -2.30 -31.03
N MET A 997 -19.08 -1.06 -30.59
CA MET A 997 -17.82 -0.35 -30.87
C MET A 997 -16.76 -0.54 -29.78
N THR A 998 -17.17 -0.83 -28.55
CA THR A 998 -16.27 -0.94 -27.38
C THR A 998 -16.18 -2.36 -26.82
N HIS A 999 -17.29 -3.10 -26.74
CA HIS A 999 -17.41 -4.38 -26.04
C HIS A 999 -17.70 -5.56 -26.99
N ALA A 1000 -17.32 -5.45 -28.27
CA ALA A 1000 -17.63 -6.40 -29.33
C ALA A 1000 -17.32 -7.87 -28.94
N ASP A 1001 -16.11 -8.13 -28.45
CA ASP A 1001 -15.65 -9.46 -28.02
C ASP A 1001 -16.46 -10.03 -26.85
N GLN A 1002 -16.87 -9.20 -25.90
CA GLN A 1002 -17.66 -9.64 -24.74
C GLN A 1002 -19.11 -9.93 -25.14
N VAL A 1003 -19.67 -9.10 -26.02
CA VAL A 1003 -20.98 -9.34 -26.65
C VAL A 1003 -20.96 -10.64 -27.47
N ALA A 1004 -19.91 -10.88 -28.25
CA ALA A 1004 -19.76 -12.08 -29.06
C ALA A 1004 -19.66 -13.36 -28.20
N ARG A 1005 -18.78 -13.37 -27.18
CA ARG A 1005 -18.62 -14.52 -26.26
C ARG A 1005 -19.91 -14.84 -25.50
N PHE A 1006 -20.60 -13.82 -24.98
CA PHE A 1006 -21.87 -14.05 -24.28
C PHE A 1006 -22.95 -14.63 -25.20
N VAL A 1007 -22.98 -14.22 -26.47
CA VAL A 1007 -23.91 -14.79 -27.46
C VAL A 1007 -23.51 -16.20 -27.91
N ASP A 1008 -22.21 -16.52 -27.94
CA ASP A 1008 -21.70 -17.88 -28.15
C ASP A 1008 -22.11 -18.84 -27.01
N GLU A 1009 -21.95 -18.42 -25.74
CA GLU A 1009 -22.46 -19.18 -24.58
C GLU A 1009 -23.97 -19.48 -24.70
N LEU A 1010 -24.77 -18.47 -25.03
CA LEU A 1010 -26.22 -18.60 -25.22
C LEU A 1010 -26.54 -19.51 -26.42
N ALA A 1011 -25.76 -19.43 -27.50
CA ALA A 1011 -25.92 -20.29 -28.66
C ALA A 1011 -25.66 -21.76 -28.31
N MET A 1012 -24.62 -22.08 -27.52
CA MET A 1012 -24.40 -23.45 -27.04
C MET A 1012 -25.56 -23.92 -26.16
N GLU A 1013 -25.92 -23.15 -25.13
CA GLU A 1013 -27.02 -23.45 -24.18
C GLU A 1013 -28.36 -23.72 -24.90
N TRP A 1014 -28.74 -22.85 -25.83
CA TRP A 1014 -30.01 -22.91 -26.56
C TRP A 1014 -30.04 -23.92 -27.71
N THR A 1015 -28.90 -24.52 -28.06
CA THR A 1015 -28.81 -25.51 -29.14
C THR A 1015 -28.67 -26.95 -28.67
N ASP A 1016 -28.04 -27.19 -27.51
CA ASP A 1016 -27.96 -28.51 -26.86
C ASP A 1016 -29.24 -28.91 -26.13
N THR A 1017 -30.00 -27.93 -25.60
CA THR A 1017 -31.32 -28.15 -24.96
C THR A 1017 -32.38 -28.76 -25.89
N VAL A 1018 -32.10 -28.94 -27.18
CA VAL A 1018 -32.96 -29.69 -28.12
C VAL A 1018 -32.83 -31.21 -27.95
N LEU A 1019 -31.71 -31.73 -27.43
CA LEU A 1019 -31.51 -33.17 -27.23
C LEU A 1019 -32.38 -33.75 -26.09
N THR A 1020 -32.63 -32.97 -25.03
CA THR A 1020 -33.52 -33.39 -23.94
C THR A 1020 -35.00 -33.43 -24.37
N GLY A 1021 -35.41 -32.53 -25.27
CA GLY A 1021 -36.74 -32.56 -25.87
C GLY A 1021 -37.02 -33.83 -26.72
N ALA A 1022 -35.99 -34.37 -27.38
CA ALA A 1022 -36.10 -35.61 -28.14
C ALA A 1022 -36.27 -36.85 -27.25
N LEU A 1023 -35.68 -36.85 -26.05
CA LEU A 1023 -35.81 -37.95 -25.08
C LEU A 1023 -37.24 -38.03 -24.50
N ALA A 1024 -37.89 -36.90 -24.24
CA ALA A 1024 -39.28 -36.86 -23.78
C ALA A 1024 -40.27 -37.48 -24.81
N GLY A 1025 -39.92 -37.48 -26.10
CA GLY A 1025 -40.71 -38.15 -27.15
C GLY A 1025 -40.53 -39.68 -27.19
N LEU A 1026 -39.43 -40.22 -26.64
CA LEU A 1026 -39.13 -41.66 -26.67
C LEU A 1026 -39.91 -42.45 -25.62
N ASP A 1027 -40.17 -41.88 -24.45
CA ASP A 1027 -41.01 -42.53 -23.41
C ASP A 1027 -42.43 -42.80 -23.91
N SER A 1028 -42.98 -41.92 -24.75
CA SER A 1028 -44.30 -42.11 -25.38
C SER A 1028 -44.31 -43.26 -26.41
N ALA A 1029 -43.16 -43.65 -26.96
CA ALA A 1029 -43.06 -44.78 -27.89
C ALA A 1029 -42.78 -46.11 -27.17
N LEU A 1030 -42.01 -46.07 -26.07
CA LEU A 1030 -41.64 -47.25 -25.29
C LEU A 1030 -42.82 -47.92 -24.56
N MET A 1031 -43.88 -47.16 -24.22
CA MET A 1031 -45.12 -47.76 -23.71
C MET A 1031 -45.91 -48.58 -24.75
N GLY A 1032 -45.58 -48.49 -26.05
CA GLY A 1032 -46.31 -49.16 -27.12
C GLY A 1032 -45.88 -50.60 -27.44
N PHE A 1033 -44.75 -51.07 -26.91
CA PHE A 1033 -44.06 -52.28 -27.44
C PHE A 1033 -43.88 -53.44 -26.44
N THR A 1034 -44.47 -53.38 -25.24
CA THR A 1034 -44.27 -54.39 -24.17
C THR A 1034 -45.46 -55.32 -23.92
N GLN A 1035 -46.29 -55.55 -24.95
CA GLN A 1035 -47.11 -56.77 -25.05
C GLN A 1035 -46.57 -57.71 -26.13
N VAL A 1036 -46.83 -59.02 -25.94
CA VAL A 1036 -46.42 -60.13 -26.82
C VAL A 1036 -44.92 -60.50 -26.78
N THR A 1037 -44.51 -61.19 -25.72
CA THR A 1037 -44.13 -62.62 -25.79
C THR A 1037 -43.94 -63.21 -24.39
N LYS A 1038 -44.22 -64.51 -24.21
CA LYS A 1038 -44.01 -65.25 -22.95
C LYS A 1038 -43.21 -66.53 -23.22
N SER A 1039 -41.96 -66.56 -22.74
CA SER A 1039 -41.23 -67.78 -22.33
C SER A 1039 -40.97 -68.82 -23.46
N PRO A 1040 -40.27 -69.96 -23.23
CA PRO A 1040 -39.81 -70.58 -21.98
C PRO A 1040 -38.29 -70.63 -21.76
N LEU A 1041 -37.92 -71.23 -20.64
CA LEU A 1041 -36.59 -71.45 -20.07
C LEU A 1041 -35.65 -72.26 -20.98
N VAL A 1042 -34.34 -72.21 -20.68
CA VAL A 1042 -33.55 -73.41 -20.31
C VAL A 1042 -32.32 -72.99 -19.47
N ASP A 1043 -32.10 -73.75 -18.39
CA ASP A 1043 -30.92 -73.94 -17.52
C ASP A 1043 -30.15 -72.79 -16.83
N LEU A 1044 -30.18 -72.87 -15.49
CA LEU A 1044 -29.28 -72.36 -14.42
C LEU A 1044 -29.18 -70.83 -14.21
#